data_AF-A0A409VT86-F1
#
_entry.id   AF-A0A409VT86-F1
#
_cell.length_a   1.000
_cell.length_b   1.000
_cell.length_c   1.000
_cell.angle_alpha   90.00
_cell.angle_beta   90.00
_cell.angle_gamma   90.00
#
_symmetry.space_group_name_H-M   'P 1'
#
loop_
_entity.id
_entity.type
_entity.pdbx_description
1 polymer ?
#
loop_
_entity_poly.entity_id
_entity_poly.type
_entity_poly.pdbx_seq_one_letter_code
_entity_poly.pdbx_strand_id
1 'polypeptide(L)'
;MTFAHNQHSSVHLLSKKSQRLERDTFFFRPNSFGFLIGGLNRRLTKVTAATLNRWGKLCDSRCPRFYLRPVKLKKCGILTYTPESMGDAIGPESTDTLESGDYTIEVKDCDMADPFDFNNMTLPFISSSAHLKSFSELEGADEVPEHLKVLRHWNVFPTGLEDIIAKRDGMQCMITGTKNDVGVSWIFPPAWADLSSDMSHLENHEGLRVPSNAMLMQKSLISAFHDNAFGIDVDDNYRIVVFCYTDQSKDDLAHFRDEVAYLSHCPACTSMRGFLRQHFRRCVLVNFRGGGISEDYPYDMILETMEALGVGSDDEPDDMVSLGDPLWSTPLGREIFENYMKVNIIPVSTTEDSLNHGVLRIRVVLSGMCLFSILQTSPFNRMSAPKAPAQQGRVHLLSKKSQRLGRDTFFFRPSPYGYLLGGLNQTLTRATCATLNRWAVLLDPPCPPFDLRPVALKKCAILRYYPELVGPAIPPNSTALIEPGDYIIEERVPEDRNPFDFANITSPFIAFASNLESFAEIKAAAEAPNSDLKEFLHWYDFPAGFEDMILARDSHKCMTTGSTESLEVTWIFPPAWANAFAKKSYADNHQGLVVPSNAMLMQADLISAFHDNAFGIDVDDNYRIVVFQYAGRSKDALSPFCNKPAYLCHVPVCDAMQVFLREHFRRCILVKFRGGDILEDYPSEVILGTMEALCIGPDYYPDEVAPLNDPLWSTPLGREIFEDYMKTTIVPTSMTESSDEESIGDEPDG
;
A
#
# COMPACT_ATOMS: atom_id res chain seq x y z
N MET A 1 43.78 -10.13 26.13
CA MET A 1 43.26 -11.17 25.23
C MET A 1 42.39 -10.49 24.19
N THR A 2 42.92 -10.26 23.00
CA THR A 2 42.21 -9.74 21.83
C THR A 2 41.37 -10.89 21.26
N PHE A 3 40.06 -10.87 21.48
CA PHE A 3 39.16 -11.77 20.75
C PHE A 3 39.19 -11.34 19.28
N ALA A 4 39.76 -12.18 18.42
CA ALA A 4 39.58 -12.06 16.98
C ALA A 4 38.08 -12.27 16.71
N HIS A 5 37.34 -11.18 16.55
CA HIS A 5 35.99 -11.26 16.03
C HIS A 5 36.09 -11.84 14.62
N ASN A 6 35.59 -13.06 14.43
CA ASN A 6 35.16 -13.52 13.11
C ASN A 6 34.07 -12.55 12.65
N GLN A 7 34.46 -11.47 11.98
CA GLN A 7 33.55 -10.66 11.20
C GLN A 7 32.99 -11.62 10.15
N HIS A 8 31.77 -12.10 10.39
CA HIS A 8 30.95 -12.61 9.32
C HIS A 8 30.87 -11.48 8.30
N SER A 9 31.63 -11.62 7.20
CA SER A 9 31.54 -10.71 6.06
C SER A 9 30.11 -10.80 5.56
N SER A 10 29.29 -9.78 5.86
CA SER A 10 27.93 -9.72 5.36
C SER A 10 28.02 -9.70 3.84
N VAL A 11 27.25 -10.58 3.19
CA VAL A 11 27.19 -10.62 1.70
C VAL A 11 26.59 -9.32 1.16
N HIS A 12 25.80 -8.64 1.97
CA HIS A 12 25.17 -7.36 1.65
C HIS A 12 25.94 -6.17 2.22
N LEU A 13 25.90 -5.06 1.49
CA LEU A 13 26.48 -3.80 1.95
C LEU A 13 25.55 -3.11 2.94
N LEU A 14 26.16 -2.60 4.00
CA LEU A 14 25.48 -1.92 5.09
C LEU A 14 25.64 -0.41 4.96
N SER A 15 24.54 0.32 5.14
CA SER A 15 24.59 1.78 5.21
C SER A 15 25.41 2.26 6.40
N LYS A 16 25.85 3.52 6.34
CA LYS A 16 26.52 4.22 7.46
C LYS A 16 25.70 4.14 8.74
N LYS A 17 24.36 4.24 8.62
CA LYS A 17 23.44 4.10 9.76
C LYS A 17 23.53 2.70 10.38
N SER A 18 23.50 1.65 9.56
CA SER A 18 23.59 0.27 10.04
C SER A 18 24.94 -0.02 10.71
N GLN A 19 26.03 0.48 10.13
CA GLN A 19 27.38 0.38 10.71
C GLN A 19 27.48 1.12 12.04
N ARG A 20 26.96 2.35 12.13
CA ARG A 20 26.90 3.15 13.36
C ARG A 20 26.11 2.45 14.47
N LEU A 21 25.03 1.75 14.11
CA LEU A 21 24.20 0.99 15.05
C LEU A 21 24.78 -0.40 15.37
N GLU A 22 25.88 -0.80 14.74
CA GLU A 22 26.52 -2.11 14.88
C GLU A 22 25.51 -3.28 14.72
N ARG A 23 24.60 -3.16 13.74
CA ARG A 23 23.57 -4.19 13.51
C ARG A 23 24.21 -5.51 13.08
N ASP A 24 23.69 -6.61 13.61
CA ASP A 24 24.17 -7.98 13.33
C ASP A 24 23.04 -8.99 13.08
N THR A 25 21.77 -8.54 13.12
CA THR A 25 20.59 -9.29 12.71
C THR A 25 19.81 -8.47 11.69
N PHE A 26 19.53 -9.03 10.51
CA PHE A 26 18.93 -8.32 9.39
C PHE A 26 17.67 -9.00 8.88
N PHE A 27 16.71 -8.20 8.41
CA PHE A 27 15.38 -8.67 8.00
C PHE A 27 15.08 -8.25 6.57
N PHE A 28 14.84 -9.23 5.72
CA PHE A 28 14.62 -9.07 4.29
C PHE A 28 13.18 -9.35 3.92
N ARG A 29 12.75 -8.69 2.85
CA ARG A 29 11.48 -8.97 2.18
C ARG A 29 11.55 -10.34 1.49
N PRO A 30 10.49 -11.16 1.51
CA PRO A 30 10.51 -12.53 0.96
C PRO A 30 10.40 -12.58 -0.58
N ASN A 31 10.76 -11.51 -1.29
CA ASN A 31 10.68 -11.48 -2.76
C ASN A 31 12.00 -11.94 -3.40
N SER A 32 11.98 -12.18 -4.71
CA SER A 32 13.11 -12.69 -5.49
C SER A 32 14.38 -11.83 -5.41
N PHE A 33 14.21 -10.55 -5.02
CA PHE A 33 15.28 -9.53 -4.97
C PHE A 33 15.66 -9.09 -3.55
N GLY A 34 15.09 -9.73 -2.51
CA GLY A 34 15.50 -9.62 -1.10
C GLY A 34 15.88 -8.22 -0.66
N PHE A 35 14.91 -7.31 -0.56
CA PHE A 35 15.15 -5.96 -0.05
C PHE A 35 15.31 -5.96 1.47
N LEU A 36 16.37 -5.31 1.97
CA LEU A 36 16.58 -5.12 3.40
C LEU A 36 15.52 -4.17 3.97
N ILE A 37 14.67 -4.69 4.85
CA ILE A 37 13.62 -3.94 5.56
C ILE A 37 14.22 -3.18 6.74
N GLY A 38 15.12 -3.85 7.47
CA GLY A 38 15.63 -3.36 8.74
C GLY A 38 16.69 -4.28 9.34
N GLY A 39 17.29 -3.85 10.44
CA GLY A 39 18.17 -4.67 11.24
C GLY A 39 18.24 -4.21 12.69
N LEU A 40 18.79 -5.07 13.54
CA LEU A 40 18.97 -4.84 14.96
C LEU A 40 20.38 -5.21 15.37
N ASN A 41 20.84 -4.58 16.45
CA ASN A 41 22.02 -5.04 17.18
C ASN A 41 21.55 -5.97 18.29
N ARG A 42 21.59 -7.28 18.04
CA ARG A 42 21.15 -8.29 19.00
C ARG A 42 21.94 -8.21 20.30
N ARG A 43 23.21 -7.80 20.22
CA ARG A 43 24.06 -7.64 21.39
C ARG A 43 23.55 -6.56 22.32
N LEU A 44 22.65 -5.67 21.89
CA LEU A 44 21.99 -4.65 22.71
C LEU A 44 20.49 -4.91 22.89
N THR A 45 19.84 -5.49 21.89
CA THR A 45 18.40 -5.70 21.89
C THR A 45 18.09 -7.20 21.75
N LYS A 46 17.82 -7.88 22.87
CA LYS A 46 17.37 -9.27 22.82
C LYS A 46 15.92 -9.30 22.35
N VAL A 47 15.71 -9.85 21.17
CA VAL A 47 14.39 -9.97 20.53
C VAL A 47 14.08 -11.42 20.19
N THR A 48 12.79 -11.73 20.30
CA THR A 48 12.19 -12.99 19.89
C THR A 48 11.26 -12.73 18.71
N ALA A 49 10.80 -13.78 18.01
CA ALA A 49 9.80 -13.61 16.96
C ALA A 49 8.48 -13.02 17.50
N ALA A 50 8.08 -13.40 18.73
CA ALA A 50 6.91 -12.82 19.42
C ALA A 50 7.07 -11.33 19.72
N THR A 51 8.27 -10.92 20.15
CA THR A 51 8.58 -9.50 20.41
C THR A 51 8.48 -8.69 19.12
N LEU A 52 9.07 -9.18 18.02
CA LEU A 52 9.01 -8.51 16.73
C LEU A 52 7.59 -8.45 16.17
N ASN A 53 6.78 -9.50 16.32
CA ASN A 53 5.36 -9.46 15.93
C ASN A 53 4.59 -8.40 16.72
N ARG A 54 4.81 -8.31 18.04
CA ARG A 54 4.21 -7.27 18.88
C ARG A 54 4.64 -5.87 18.46
N TRP A 55 5.94 -5.68 18.18
CA TRP A 55 6.46 -4.40 17.71
C TRP A 55 5.97 -4.05 16.31
N GLY A 56 5.79 -5.03 15.42
CA GLY A 56 5.17 -4.85 14.11
C GLY A 56 3.76 -4.29 14.26
N LYS A 57 2.93 -4.92 15.11
CA LYS A 57 1.58 -4.44 15.46
C LYS A 57 1.56 -3.08 16.15
N LEU A 58 2.58 -2.77 16.96
CA LEU A 58 2.76 -1.46 17.57
C LEU A 58 3.06 -0.39 16.50
N CYS A 59 3.87 -0.72 15.50
CA CYS A 59 4.28 0.19 14.44
C CYS A 59 3.17 0.39 13.40
N ASP A 60 2.43 -0.66 13.07
CA ASP A 60 1.23 -0.62 12.23
C ASP A 60 0.22 -1.63 12.77
N SER A 61 -0.94 -1.15 13.19
CA SER A 61 -1.98 -2.04 13.76
C SER A 61 -2.56 -3.04 12.76
N ARG A 62 -2.34 -2.81 11.45
CA ARG A 62 -2.68 -3.71 10.35
C ARG A 62 -1.59 -4.73 10.05
N CYS A 63 -0.43 -4.63 10.70
CA CYS A 63 0.67 -5.57 10.51
C CYS A 63 0.17 -7.00 10.75
N PRO A 64 0.18 -7.85 9.73
CA PRO A 64 -0.24 -9.23 9.86
C PRO A 64 0.72 -10.00 10.75
N ARG A 65 0.29 -11.17 11.23
CA ARG A 65 1.20 -12.11 11.89
C ARG A 65 2.23 -12.62 10.86
N PHE A 66 3.49 -12.66 11.26
CA PHE A 66 4.56 -13.10 10.39
C PHE A 66 5.50 -14.09 11.06
N TYR A 67 6.11 -14.93 10.23
CA TYR A 67 7.12 -15.90 10.56
C TYR A 67 8.48 -15.35 10.15
N LEU A 68 9.53 -15.79 10.85
CA LEU A 68 10.90 -15.41 10.53
C LEU A 68 11.64 -16.63 10.03
N ARG A 69 12.11 -16.60 8.80
CA ARG A 69 12.88 -17.71 8.23
C ARG A 69 14.36 -17.33 8.15
N PRO A 70 15.28 -18.09 8.77
CA PRO A 70 16.71 -17.90 8.58
C PRO A 70 17.09 -18.10 7.11
N VAL A 71 17.88 -17.19 6.56
CA VAL A 71 18.30 -17.24 5.16
C VAL A 71 19.79 -17.02 5.00
N LYS A 72 20.33 -17.48 3.88
CA LYS A 72 21.63 -17.11 3.36
C LYS A 72 21.41 -16.27 2.12
N LEU A 73 22.05 -15.12 2.05
CA LEU A 73 21.90 -14.22 0.91
C LEU A 73 22.85 -14.60 -0.21
N LYS A 74 22.34 -14.58 -1.44
CA LYS A 74 23.12 -14.70 -2.67
C LYS A 74 23.00 -13.41 -3.46
N LYS A 75 24.13 -12.74 -3.71
CA LYS A 75 24.17 -11.53 -4.55
C LYS A 75 23.74 -11.86 -5.98
N CYS A 76 22.66 -11.23 -6.46
CA CYS A 76 22.07 -11.48 -7.79
C CYS A 76 22.08 -10.26 -8.71
N GLY A 77 22.42 -9.07 -8.20
CA GLY A 77 22.56 -7.85 -9.00
C GLY A 77 23.36 -6.77 -8.27
N ILE A 78 23.29 -5.53 -8.76
CA ILE A 78 23.82 -4.36 -8.08
C ILE A 78 22.94 -4.09 -6.86
N LEU A 79 23.50 -4.31 -5.66
CA LEU A 79 22.79 -4.11 -4.38
C LEU A 79 21.51 -4.94 -4.19
N THR A 80 21.32 -5.99 -4.99
CA THR A 80 20.19 -6.92 -4.88
C THR A 80 20.66 -8.31 -4.49
N TYR A 81 19.85 -8.95 -3.64
CA TYR A 81 20.20 -10.22 -3.01
C TYR A 81 19.00 -11.17 -3.06
N THR A 82 19.22 -12.43 -3.43
CA THR A 82 18.21 -13.46 -3.35
C THR A 82 18.38 -14.24 -2.04
N PRO A 83 17.35 -14.33 -1.18
CA PRO A 83 17.42 -15.10 0.04
C PRO A 83 17.22 -16.60 -0.23
N GLU A 84 18.14 -17.43 0.24
CA GLU A 84 18.05 -18.90 0.22
C GLU A 84 17.73 -19.41 1.63
N SER A 85 16.66 -20.18 1.80
CA SER A 85 16.24 -20.72 3.10
C SER A 85 17.31 -21.62 3.72
N MET A 86 17.68 -21.35 4.98
CA MET A 86 18.67 -22.14 5.73
C MET A 86 18.06 -23.08 6.78
N GLY A 87 16.74 -23.01 7.00
CA GLY A 87 16.06 -23.84 8.00
C GLY A 87 14.56 -23.58 8.06
N ASP A 88 13.94 -24.11 9.12
CA ASP A 88 12.51 -23.96 9.37
C ASP A 88 12.15 -22.51 9.76
N ALA A 89 10.92 -22.12 9.43
CA ALA A 89 10.39 -20.81 9.80
C ALA A 89 10.09 -20.78 11.31
N ILE A 90 10.55 -19.72 11.98
CA ILE A 90 10.29 -19.45 13.38
C ILE A 90 8.89 -18.84 13.51
N GLY A 91 8.05 -19.49 14.30
CA GLY A 91 6.65 -19.11 14.51
C GLY A 91 6.48 -17.74 15.19
N PRO A 92 5.37 -17.03 14.94
CA PRO A 92 5.11 -15.70 15.49
C PRO A 92 5.04 -15.66 17.02
N GLU A 93 4.78 -16.79 17.67
CA GLU A 93 4.68 -16.90 19.14
C GLU A 93 5.99 -17.41 19.78
N SER A 94 7.05 -17.62 19.01
CA SER A 94 8.32 -18.10 19.57
C SER A 94 8.91 -17.07 20.54
N THR A 95 9.23 -17.56 21.74
CA THR A 95 9.92 -16.82 22.80
C THR A 95 11.43 -17.06 22.79
N ASP A 96 11.95 -17.82 21.83
CA ASP A 96 13.37 -18.05 21.70
C ASP A 96 14.05 -16.79 21.20
N THR A 97 15.21 -16.48 21.77
CA THR A 97 16.01 -15.33 21.33
C THR A 97 16.54 -15.63 19.94
N LEU A 98 16.36 -14.69 19.01
CA LEU A 98 16.87 -14.85 17.65
C LEU A 98 18.40 -14.91 17.64
N GLU A 99 18.97 -15.63 16.67
CA GLU A 99 20.41 -15.62 16.44
C GLU A 99 20.84 -14.40 15.60
N SER A 100 22.13 -14.07 15.64
CA SER A 100 22.69 -13.10 14.69
C SER A 100 22.68 -13.71 13.29
N GLY A 101 22.30 -12.94 12.28
CA GLY A 101 22.19 -13.43 10.90
C GLY A 101 21.07 -12.76 10.10
N ASP A 102 20.80 -13.33 8.94
CA ASP A 102 19.82 -12.83 7.98
C ASP A 102 18.52 -13.62 8.06
N TYR A 103 17.39 -12.92 8.05
CA TYR A 103 16.05 -13.50 8.12
C TYR A 103 15.16 -12.93 7.02
N THR A 104 14.25 -13.74 6.48
CA THR A 104 13.11 -13.24 5.71
C THR A 104 11.86 -13.17 6.57
N ILE A 105 11.04 -12.16 6.34
CA ILE A 105 9.73 -12.00 7.00
C ILE A 105 8.65 -12.63 6.11
N GLU A 106 8.12 -13.79 6.50
CA GLU A 106 7.07 -14.49 5.77
C GLU A 106 5.70 -14.24 6.39
N VAL A 107 4.71 -13.86 5.60
CA VAL A 107 3.34 -13.68 6.08
C VAL A 107 2.48 -14.80 5.50
N LYS A 108 1.97 -15.69 6.37
CA LYS A 108 1.24 -16.91 5.95
C LYS A 108 -0.28 -16.86 6.17
N ASP A 109 -0.74 -16.00 7.08
CA ASP A 109 -2.14 -15.97 7.53
C ASP A 109 -2.92 -14.75 7.00
N CYS A 110 -2.55 -14.21 5.84
CA CYS A 110 -3.41 -13.24 5.18
C CYS A 110 -4.42 -14.01 4.32
N ASP A 111 -5.71 -13.92 4.63
CA ASP A 111 -6.80 -14.21 3.70
C ASP A 111 -6.83 -13.16 2.56
N MET A 112 -5.67 -12.91 1.95
CA MET A 112 -5.53 -12.00 0.82
C MET A 112 -5.80 -12.83 -0.43
N ALA A 113 -6.89 -12.51 -1.11
CA ALA A 113 -7.34 -13.18 -2.33
C ALA A 113 -6.37 -13.04 -3.53
N ASP A 114 -5.22 -12.38 -3.38
CA ASP A 114 -4.24 -12.20 -4.44
C ASP A 114 -2.79 -12.28 -3.91
N PRO A 115 -2.04 -13.36 -4.19
CA PRO A 115 -0.64 -13.50 -3.81
C PRO A 115 0.31 -12.59 -4.62
N PHE A 116 -0.16 -11.85 -5.64
CA PHE A 116 0.63 -10.90 -6.41
C PHE A 116 0.51 -9.45 -5.94
N ASP A 117 -0.33 -9.18 -4.93
CA ASP A 117 -0.43 -7.85 -4.33
C ASP A 117 0.73 -7.55 -3.34
N PHE A 118 1.94 -7.87 -3.76
CA PHE A 118 3.15 -7.67 -2.96
C PHE A 118 3.35 -6.20 -2.63
N ASN A 119 2.98 -5.27 -3.52
CA ASN A 119 3.14 -3.84 -3.30
C ASN A 119 2.26 -3.29 -2.18
N ASN A 120 1.17 -3.98 -1.82
CA ASN A 120 0.24 -3.55 -0.77
C ASN A 120 0.29 -4.40 0.51
N MET A 121 1.14 -5.44 0.56
CA MET A 121 1.47 -6.06 1.84
C MET A 121 1.99 -4.97 2.78
N THR A 122 1.22 -4.69 3.84
CA THR A 122 1.68 -3.86 4.96
C THR A 122 2.76 -4.66 5.69
N LEU A 123 3.96 -4.65 5.14
CA LEU A 123 5.10 -5.34 5.73
C LEU A 123 5.41 -4.67 7.06
N PRO A 124 5.70 -5.47 8.10
CA PRO A 124 6.08 -4.93 9.39
C PRO A 124 7.22 -3.93 9.20
N PHE A 125 7.09 -2.77 9.86
CA PHE A 125 8.10 -1.72 9.87
C PHE A 125 8.33 -1.00 8.54
N ILE A 126 7.48 -1.13 7.51
CA ILE A 126 7.54 -0.30 6.30
C ILE A 126 6.50 0.83 6.39
N SER A 127 6.91 2.01 6.86
CA SER A 127 6.06 3.21 6.84
C SER A 127 6.36 4.07 5.60
N SER A 128 5.37 4.77 5.05
CA SER A 128 5.59 5.72 3.95
C SER A 128 6.43 6.95 4.33
N SER A 129 6.70 7.18 5.62
CA SER A 129 7.50 8.34 6.05
C SER A 129 8.98 8.15 5.72
N ALA A 130 9.50 9.02 4.85
CA ALA A 130 10.90 9.10 4.43
C ALA A 130 11.85 9.67 5.52
N HIS A 131 11.33 10.08 6.69
CA HIS A 131 12.11 10.78 7.71
C HIS A 131 12.16 10.03 9.04
N LEU A 132 13.02 8.99 9.09
CA LEU A 132 13.32 8.21 10.31
C LEU A 132 14.47 8.83 11.10
N LYS A 133 14.40 10.15 11.34
CA LYS A 133 15.33 10.89 12.19
C LYS A 133 14.94 10.73 13.66
N SER A 134 15.91 10.71 14.57
CA SER A 134 15.65 10.82 16.01
C SER A 134 15.04 12.18 16.38
N PHE A 135 14.50 12.34 17.59
CA PHE A 135 13.99 13.66 18.00
C PHE A 135 15.09 14.73 18.03
N SER A 136 16.30 14.37 18.47
CA SER A 136 17.45 15.28 18.43
C SER A 136 17.88 15.61 16.99
N GLU A 137 17.88 14.62 16.08
CA GLU A 137 18.19 14.86 14.66
C GLU A 137 17.13 15.75 14.00
N LEU A 138 15.85 15.67 14.40
CA LEU A 138 14.79 16.56 13.93
C LEU A 138 14.93 17.99 14.50
N GLU A 139 15.29 18.11 15.77
CA GLU A 139 15.52 19.41 16.41
C GLU A 139 16.74 20.12 15.79
N GLY A 140 17.78 19.36 15.44
CA GLY A 140 19.04 19.91 14.89
C GLY A 140 19.12 20.03 13.38
N ALA A 141 18.24 19.38 12.60
CA ALA A 141 18.36 19.40 11.14
C ALA A 141 17.91 20.74 10.53
N ASP A 142 18.73 21.28 9.62
CA ASP A 142 18.37 22.44 8.80
C ASP A 142 17.40 22.07 7.66
N GLU A 143 17.46 20.80 7.24
CA GLU A 143 16.67 20.21 6.15
C GLU A 143 15.31 19.65 6.60
N VAL A 144 14.83 20.01 7.78
CA VAL A 144 13.46 19.63 8.16
C VAL A 144 12.49 20.44 7.29
N PRO A 145 11.42 19.82 6.74
CA PRO A 145 10.37 20.54 6.03
C PRO A 145 9.95 21.82 6.76
N GLU A 146 9.83 22.94 6.03
CA GLU A 146 9.66 24.27 6.63
C GLU A 146 8.46 24.35 7.60
N HIS A 147 7.39 23.62 7.31
CA HIS A 147 6.21 23.55 8.18
C HIS A 147 6.53 22.98 9.57
N LEU A 148 7.47 22.05 9.69
CA LEU A 148 7.89 21.46 10.97
C LEU A 148 8.83 22.38 11.76
N LYS A 149 9.62 23.25 11.09
CA LYS A 149 10.46 24.23 11.80
C LYS A 149 9.63 25.20 12.63
N VAL A 150 8.48 25.61 12.09
CA VAL A 150 7.52 26.48 12.79
C VAL A 150 7.02 25.81 14.07
N LEU A 151 7.00 24.48 14.16
CA LEU A 151 6.46 23.75 15.31
C LEU A 151 7.44 23.63 16.50
N ARG A 152 8.73 23.92 16.35
CA ARG A 152 9.74 23.74 17.42
C ARG A 152 9.39 24.45 18.73
N HIS A 153 8.73 25.59 18.65
CA HIS A 153 8.31 26.35 19.85
C HIS A 153 7.35 25.57 20.77
N TRP A 154 6.62 24.56 20.25
CA TRP A 154 5.75 23.71 21.04
C TRP A 154 6.52 22.77 22.00
N ASN A 155 7.80 22.52 21.74
CA ASN A 155 8.66 21.72 22.63
C ASN A 155 9.10 22.51 23.88
N VAL A 156 8.85 23.82 23.95
CA VAL A 156 9.14 24.62 25.15
C VAL A 156 8.09 24.32 26.22
N PHE A 157 8.54 23.98 27.43
CA PHE A 157 7.64 23.74 28.57
C PHE A 157 6.84 25.00 28.94
N PRO A 158 5.50 24.90 29.09
CA PRO A 158 4.70 25.97 29.70
C PRO A 158 5.21 26.32 31.11
N THR A 159 5.09 27.60 31.49
CA THR A 159 5.47 28.07 32.82
C THR A 159 4.75 27.29 33.93
N GLY A 160 5.52 26.78 34.90
CA GLY A 160 5.01 26.02 36.05
C GLY A 160 4.71 24.54 35.77
N LEU A 161 4.75 24.08 34.52
CA LEU A 161 4.52 22.67 34.21
C LEU A 161 5.63 21.77 34.79
N GLU A 162 6.87 22.25 34.77
CA GLU A 162 8.02 21.53 35.34
C GLU A 162 7.83 21.25 36.84
N ASP A 163 7.35 22.22 37.63
CA ASP A 163 7.08 22.05 39.05
C ASP A 163 5.98 21.01 39.32
N ILE A 164 4.94 20.98 38.46
CA ILE A 164 3.86 20.01 38.53
C ILE A 164 4.40 18.59 38.30
N ILE A 165 5.23 18.42 37.27
CA ILE A 165 5.86 17.14 36.93
C ILE A 165 6.79 16.69 38.06
N ALA A 166 7.65 17.59 38.54
CA ALA A 166 8.60 17.30 39.60
C ALA A 166 7.93 16.89 40.91
N LYS A 167 6.81 17.54 41.26
CA LYS A 167 5.98 17.18 42.41
C LYS A 167 5.27 15.83 42.21
N ARG A 168 4.71 15.56 41.02
CA ARG A 168 4.07 14.28 40.68
C ARG A 168 5.05 13.11 40.79
N ASP A 169 6.27 13.30 40.29
CA ASP A 169 7.32 12.27 40.22
C ASP A 169 8.12 12.16 41.53
N GLY A 170 7.78 12.96 42.55
CA GLY A 170 8.41 12.91 43.86
C GLY A 170 9.90 13.24 43.85
N MET A 171 10.35 14.07 42.89
CA MET A 171 11.76 14.40 42.66
C MET A 171 12.63 13.16 42.35
N GLN A 172 12.09 12.16 41.65
CA GLN A 172 12.81 10.95 41.28
C GLN A 172 12.78 10.73 39.77
N CYS A 173 13.85 10.16 39.24
CA CYS A 173 13.93 9.69 37.86
C CYS A 173 12.93 8.56 37.65
N MET A 174 12.02 8.72 36.69
CA MET A 174 10.99 7.72 36.40
C MET A 174 11.56 6.43 35.77
N ILE A 175 12.80 6.47 35.27
CA ILE A 175 13.48 5.31 34.69
C ILE A 175 14.22 4.52 35.77
N THR A 176 15.05 5.19 36.56
CA THR A 176 16.03 4.56 37.47
C THR A 176 15.65 4.65 38.95
N GLY A 177 14.69 5.49 39.31
CA GLY A 177 14.32 5.78 40.71
C GLY A 177 15.31 6.69 41.46
N THR A 178 16.38 7.17 40.82
CA THR A 178 17.38 8.04 41.46
C THR A 178 16.82 9.43 41.73
N LYS A 179 17.28 10.10 42.79
CA LYS A 179 16.86 11.47 43.13
C LYS A 179 17.83 12.56 42.70
N ASN A 180 19.04 12.17 42.30
CA ASN A 180 20.13 13.09 42.01
C ASN A 180 20.20 13.38 40.51
N ASP A 181 20.52 14.63 40.18
CA ASP A 181 20.74 15.12 38.82
C ASP A 181 19.61 14.77 37.83
N VAL A 182 18.38 15.04 38.24
CA VAL A 182 17.19 14.88 37.40
C VAL A 182 16.83 16.17 36.68
N GLY A 183 16.21 16.04 35.50
CA GLY A 183 15.61 17.12 34.71
C GLY A 183 14.27 16.69 34.12
N VAL A 184 13.44 17.65 33.75
CA VAL A 184 12.16 17.38 33.09
C VAL A 184 12.40 17.14 31.61
N SER A 185 11.78 16.08 31.06
CA SER A 185 11.84 15.76 29.63
C SER A 185 10.45 15.41 29.11
N TRP A 186 10.14 15.84 27.89
CA TRP A 186 9.00 15.30 27.15
C TRP A 186 9.22 13.81 26.91
N ILE A 187 8.14 13.04 27.03
CA ILE A 187 8.08 11.64 26.59
C ILE A 187 7.97 11.63 25.07
N PHE A 188 7.00 12.37 24.53
CA PHE A 188 6.83 12.57 23.10
C PHE A 188 6.76 14.08 22.80
N PRO A 189 7.81 14.68 22.18
CA PRO A 189 7.86 16.13 22.02
C PRO A 189 6.67 16.65 21.18
N PRO A 190 5.90 17.64 21.67
CA PRO A 190 4.68 18.13 21.01
C PRO A 190 4.87 18.61 19.56
N ALA A 191 6.03 19.16 19.21
CA ALA A 191 6.31 19.63 17.85
C ALA A 191 6.28 18.50 16.80
N TRP A 192 6.49 17.25 17.23
CA TRP A 192 6.65 16.09 16.36
C TRP A 192 5.39 15.20 16.31
N ALA A 193 4.26 15.71 16.81
CA ALA A 193 2.96 15.02 16.81
C ALA A 193 2.56 14.49 15.43
N ASP A 194 2.78 15.31 14.39
CA ASP A 194 2.42 15.02 13.01
C ASP A 194 3.19 13.82 12.42
N LEU A 195 4.30 13.45 13.04
CA LEU A 195 5.08 12.27 12.64
C LEU A 195 4.49 10.96 13.20
N SER A 196 3.44 11.02 14.02
CA SER A 196 2.73 9.83 14.50
C SER A 196 1.54 9.50 13.60
N SER A 197 1.63 8.40 12.86
CA SER A 197 0.59 7.96 11.92
C SER A 197 -0.70 7.42 12.56
N ASP A 198 -0.81 7.39 13.89
CA ASP A 198 -1.96 6.81 14.61
C ASP A 198 -2.82 7.86 15.32
N MET A 199 -2.60 9.14 15.03
CA MET A 199 -3.04 10.23 15.90
C MET A 199 -4.09 11.15 15.29
N SER A 200 -5.19 10.56 14.85
CA SER A 200 -6.44 11.27 14.50
C SER A 200 -7.05 12.11 15.65
N HIS A 201 -6.46 12.08 16.84
CA HIS A 201 -6.88 12.84 18.03
C HIS A 201 -5.87 13.92 18.47
N LEU A 202 -4.71 14.08 17.81
CA LEU A 202 -3.63 14.98 18.29
C LEU A 202 -3.24 16.11 17.34
N GLU A 203 -4.09 16.50 16.40
CA GLU A 203 -3.87 17.71 15.59
C GLU A 203 -3.80 19.01 16.45
N ASN A 204 -4.02 18.88 17.76
CA ASN A 204 -3.83 19.94 18.74
C ASN A 204 -2.48 19.79 19.49
N HIS A 205 -1.41 20.38 18.97
CA HIS A 205 -0.10 20.44 19.64
C HIS A 205 -0.17 21.02 21.07
N GLU A 206 -1.09 21.95 21.34
CA GLU A 206 -1.29 22.49 22.69
C GLU A 206 -1.87 21.43 23.63
N GLY A 207 -2.76 20.57 23.12
CA GLY A 207 -3.32 19.44 23.87
C GLY A 207 -2.28 18.41 24.33
N LEU A 208 -1.08 18.44 23.74
CA LEU A 208 0.05 17.57 24.10
C LEU A 208 0.93 18.13 25.22
N ARG A 209 0.77 19.40 25.57
CA ARG A 209 1.57 20.08 26.60
C ARG A 209 0.98 19.85 28.00
N VAL A 210 0.80 18.58 28.32
CA VAL A 210 0.16 18.11 29.57
C VAL A 210 1.19 17.39 30.45
N PRO A 211 0.99 17.37 31.79
CA PRO A 211 1.92 16.69 32.69
C PRO A 211 2.15 15.21 32.32
N SER A 212 1.13 14.50 31.83
CA SER A 212 1.22 13.09 31.46
C SER A 212 2.13 12.82 30.24
N ASN A 213 2.50 13.82 29.45
CA ASN A 213 3.43 13.68 28.32
C ASN A 213 4.88 14.03 28.71
N ALA A 214 5.19 14.22 29.98
CA ALA A 214 6.54 14.52 30.44
C ALA A 214 6.86 13.78 31.73
N MET A 215 8.15 13.61 32.00
CA MET A 215 8.64 12.93 33.19
C MET A 215 9.97 13.48 33.67
N LEU A 216 10.25 13.33 34.96
CA LEU A 216 11.59 13.49 35.50
C LEU A 216 12.48 12.33 35.06
N MET A 217 13.65 12.67 34.53
CA MET A 217 14.67 11.74 34.07
C MET A 217 16.04 12.21 34.52
N GLN A 218 16.95 11.29 34.82
CA GLN A 218 18.36 11.62 35.04
C GLN A 218 18.93 12.34 33.81
N LYS A 219 19.64 13.46 34.01
CA LYS A 219 20.08 14.32 32.90
C LYS A 219 20.99 13.60 31.91
N SER A 220 21.82 12.67 32.36
CA SER A 220 22.66 11.83 31.48
C SER A 220 21.87 10.94 30.51
N LEU A 221 20.60 10.65 30.81
CA LEU A 221 19.72 9.83 29.97
C LEU A 221 18.87 10.66 29.00
N ILE A 222 18.71 11.97 29.23
CA ILE A 222 17.80 12.81 28.43
C ILE A 222 18.25 12.83 26.96
N SER A 223 19.53 13.08 26.69
CA SER A 223 20.04 13.09 25.31
C SER A 223 19.82 11.74 24.63
N ALA A 224 20.20 10.63 25.28
CA ALA A 224 19.99 9.28 24.77
C ALA A 224 18.50 8.96 24.51
N PHE A 225 17.58 9.47 25.34
CA PHE A 225 16.16 9.27 25.17
C PHE A 225 15.58 10.03 23.96
N HIS A 226 16.05 11.27 23.71
CA HIS A 226 15.68 12.06 22.53
C HIS A 226 16.41 11.60 21.26
N ASP A 227 17.58 10.99 21.39
CA ASP A 227 18.28 10.30 20.31
C ASP A 227 17.61 8.97 19.93
N ASN A 228 16.52 8.60 20.63
CA ASN A 228 15.85 7.33 20.51
C ASN A 228 16.78 6.13 20.75
N ALA A 229 17.88 6.30 21.50
CA ALA A 229 18.87 5.25 21.76
C ALA A 229 18.30 4.12 22.64
N PHE A 230 17.25 4.41 23.42
CA PHE A 230 16.46 3.44 24.15
C PHE A 230 14.98 3.85 24.19
N GLY A 231 14.10 2.91 24.56
CA GLY A 231 12.69 3.18 24.80
C GLY A 231 12.08 2.23 25.84
N ILE A 232 10.80 2.41 26.15
CA ILE A 232 10.11 1.68 27.23
C ILE A 232 8.93 0.90 26.64
N ASP A 233 9.03 -0.42 26.62
CA ASP A 233 7.97 -1.29 26.13
C ASP A 233 6.88 -1.47 27.19
N VAL A 234 5.86 -0.61 27.16
CA VAL A 234 4.73 -0.63 28.10
C VAL A 234 3.86 -1.88 27.99
N ASP A 235 3.97 -2.62 26.89
CA ASP A 235 3.26 -3.88 26.67
C ASP A 235 4.09 -5.10 27.11
N ASP A 236 5.34 -4.87 27.53
CA ASP A 236 6.28 -5.87 28.05
C ASP A 236 6.73 -5.49 29.46
N ASN A 237 5.75 -5.24 30.32
CA ASN A 237 5.96 -4.85 31.72
C ASN A 237 6.89 -3.63 31.91
N TYR A 238 6.81 -2.64 31.02
CA TYR A 238 7.67 -1.45 31.04
C TYR A 238 9.17 -1.78 30.95
N ARG A 239 9.53 -2.84 30.22
CA ARG A 239 10.92 -3.21 29.97
C ARG A 239 11.65 -2.08 29.23
N ILE A 240 12.87 -1.78 29.69
CA ILE A 240 13.78 -0.85 29.03
C ILE A 240 14.48 -1.58 27.88
N VAL A 241 14.29 -1.08 26.67
CA VAL A 241 14.87 -1.64 25.44
C VAL A 241 15.92 -0.68 24.91
N VAL A 242 17.18 -1.13 24.90
CA VAL A 242 18.32 -0.35 24.41
C VAL A 242 18.63 -0.77 22.98
N PHE A 243 18.76 0.21 22.08
CA PHE A 243 19.04 0.02 20.66
C PHE A 243 20.47 0.41 20.28
N CYS A 244 21.01 1.46 20.89
CA CYS A 244 22.39 1.88 20.73
C CYS A 244 22.92 2.57 22.00
N TYR A 245 24.24 2.73 22.09
CA TYR A 245 24.86 3.54 23.13
C TYR A 245 25.25 4.91 22.55
N THR A 246 25.11 5.94 23.36
CA THR A 246 25.78 7.23 23.13
C THR A 246 26.99 7.34 24.05
N ASP A 247 27.98 8.14 23.66
CA ASP A 247 29.21 8.33 24.45
C ASP A 247 28.92 8.76 25.90
N GLN A 248 27.82 9.48 26.12
CA GLN A 248 27.43 10.02 27.42
C GLN A 248 26.62 9.04 28.29
N SER A 249 25.99 8.03 27.67
CA SER A 249 25.00 7.18 28.34
C SER A 249 25.38 5.70 28.41
N LYS A 250 26.53 5.32 27.85
CA LYS A 250 26.96 3.92 27.72
C LYS A 250 26.94 3.16 29.05
N ASP A 251 27.53 3.73 30.10
CA ASP A 251 27.63 3.06 31.40
C ASP A 251 26.26 2.96 32.08
N ASP A 252 25.45 4.02 32.00
CA ASP A 252 24.09 4.04 32.55
C ASP A 252 23.20 3.02 31.82
N LEU A 253 23.14 3.05 30.49
CA LEU A 253 22.29 2.15 29.69
C LEU A 253 22.72 0.68 29.78
N ALA A 254 24.01 0.41 29.94
CA ALA A 254 24.49 -0.95 30.16
C ALA A 254 23.96 -1.54 31.48
N HIS A 255 23.70 -0.70 32.49
CA HIS A 255 23.19 -1.14 33.78
C HIS A 255 21.68 -1.47 33.76
N PHE A 256 20.89 -0.72 32.98
CA PHE A 256 19.41 -0.85 32.98
C PHE A 256 18.85 -1.66 31.82
N ARG A 257 19.72 -2.26 31.00
CA ARG A 257 19.28 -3.02 29.83
C ARG A 257 18.45 -4.23 30.22
N ASP A 258 17.29 -4.38 29.58
CA ASP A 258 16.30 -5.44 29.85
C ASP A 258 15.71 -5.42 31.28
N GLU A 259 16.02 -4.40 32.08
CA GLU A 259 15.41 -4.16 33.39
C GLU A 259 14.00 -3.58 33.24
N VAL A 260 13.18 -3.76 34.28
CA VAL A 260 11.87 -3.12 34.39
C VAL A 260 12.07 -1.68 34.86
N ALA A 261 11.54 -0.70 34.11
CA ALA A 261 11.66 0.70 34.49
C ALA A 261 10.97 0.98 35.83
N TYR A 262 11.55 1.88 36.64
CA TYR A 262 11.02 2.22 37.97
C TYR A 262 9.54 2.66 37.92
N LEU A 263 9.13 3.35 36.85
CA LEU A 263 7.76 3.78 36.61
C LEU A 263 6.69 2.68 36.67
N SER A 264 7.04 1.40 36.52
CA SER A 264 6.15 0.25 36.78
C SER A 264 5.57 0.24 38.20
N HIS A 265 6.25 0.86 39.17
CA HIS A 265 5.84 0.94 40.57
C HIS A 265 5.04 2.20 40.89
N CYS A 266 4.84 3.10 39.92
CA CYS A 266 4.18 4.38 40.14
C CYS A 266 2.75 4.38 39.56
N PRO A 267 1.70 4.44 40.39
CA PRO A 267 0.31 4.43 39.93
C PRO A 267 -0.07 5.62 39.03
N ALA A 268 0.65 6.74 39.11
CA ALA A 268 0.42 7.90 38.25
C ALA A 268 0.76 7.63 36.76
N CYS A 269 1.46 6.53 36.47
CA CYS A 269 1.96 6.17 35.14
C CYS A 269 0.89 5.73 34.15
N THR A 270 -0.32 5.37 34.60
CA THR A 270 -1.40 4.97 33.68
C THR A 270 -1.72 6.06 32.66
N SER A 271 -1.63 7.33 33.08
CA SER A 271 -1.83 8.49 32.21
C SER A 271 -0.71 8.72 31.18
N MET A 272 0.50 8.21 31.46
CA MET A 272 1.68 8.36 30.58
C MET A 272 1.80 7.23 29.55
N ARG A 273 1.05 6.13 29.74
CA ARG A 273 1.15 4.91 28.92
C ARG A 273 1.01 5.18 27.42
N GLY A 274 0.09 6.07 27.03
CA GLY A 274 -0.11 6.45 25.63
C GLY A 274 1.13 7.11 25.01
N PHE A 275 1.74 8.07 25.71
CA PHE A 275 2.94 8.76 25.24
C PHE A 275 4.17 7.85 25.22
N LEU A 276 4.35 7.01 26.24
CA LEU A 276 5.42 6.03 26.29
C LEU A 276 5.30 5.02 25.13
N ARG A 277 4.09 4.56 24.83
CA ARG A 277 3.83 3.68 23.67
C ARG A 277 4.23 4.35 22.35
N GLN A 278 3.93 5.63 22.17
CA GLN A 278 4.30 6.38 20.95
C GLN A 278 5.81 6.66 20.86
N HIS A 279 6.44 7.02 21.98
CA HIS A 279 7.91 7.16 22.04
C HIS A 279 8.59 5.83 21.68
N PHE A 280 8.16 4.73 22.30
CA PHE A 280 8.72 3.42 22.03
C PHE A 280 8.51 2.99 20.57
N ARG A 281 7.33 3.23 20.00
CA ARG A 281 7.06 3.04 18.57
C ARG A 281 8.07 3.81 17.71
N ARG A 282 8.36 5.08 18.03
CA ARG A 282 9.38 5.87 17.32
C ARG A 282 10.77 5.26 17.48
N CYS A 283 11.15 4.82 18.68
CA CYS A 283 12.45 4.16 18.90
C CYS A 283 12.61 2.90 18.04
N VAL A 284 11.59 2.05 17.98
CA VAL A 284 11.60 0.87 17.11
C VAL A 284 11.77 1.30 15.65
N LEU A 285 10.98 2.27 15.16
CA LEU A 285 11.08 2.70 13.76
C LEU A 285 12.43 3.31 13.41
N VAL A 286 13.00 4.17 14.26
CA VAL A 286 14.30 4.81 14.03
C VAL A 286 15.42 3.77 14.02
N ASN A 287 15.41 2.81 14.94
CA ASN A 287 16.52 1.88 15.13
C ASN A 287 16.39 0.55 14.38
N PHE A 288 15.18 0.10 14.04
CA PHE A 288 14.97 -1.12 13.27
C PHE A 288 15.10 -0.85 11.78
N ARG A 289 14.37 0.15 11.27
CA ARG A 289 14.14 0.28 9.83
C ARG A 289 15.39 0.72 9.05
N GLY A 290 15.45 0.25 7.82
CA GLY A 290 16.47 0.60 6.83
C GLY A 290 17.80 -0.09 7.09
N GLY A 291 18.91 0.59 6.86
CA GLY A 291 20.25 0.01 6.98
C GLY A 291 20.80 -0.62 5.70
N GLY A 292 19.96 -0.71 4.65
CA GLY A 292 20.41 -1.05 3.32
C GLY A 292 21.23 0.09 2.73
N ILE A 293 22.27 -0.24 1.99
CA ILE A 293 23.16 0.74 1.37
C ILE A 293 22.43 1.71 0.41
N SER A 294 21.20 1.39 -0.01
CA SER A 294 20.32 2.30 -0.75
C SER A 294 19.93 3.57 0.03
N GLU A 295 20.15 3.60 1.35
CA GLU A 295 20.06 4.84 2.14
C GLU A 295 21.21 5.80 1.85
N ASP A 296 22.40 5.27 1.54
CA ASP A 296 23.60 6.07 1.24
C ASP A 296 23.75 6.35 -0.26
N TYR A 297 23.24 5.44 -1.11
CA TYR A 297 23.20 5.58 -2.55
C TYR A 297 21.74 5.43 -3.02
N PRO A 298 20.98 6.53 -3.10
CA PRO A 298 19.64 6.48 -3.66
C PRO A 298 19.69 6.06 -5.14
N TYR A 299 18.56 5.60 -5.67
CA TYR A 299 18.51 4.93 -6.98
C TYR A 299 18.99 5.80 -8.15
N ASP A 300 18.64 7.09 -8.12
CA ASP A 300 19.16 8.12 -9.01
C ASP A 300 20.70 8.18 -8.99
N MET A 301 21.31 8.20 -7.81
CA MET A 301 22.77 8.18 -7.68
C MET A 301 23.39 6.89 -8.23
N ILE A 302 22.70 5.74 -8.10
CA ILE A 302 23.16 4.48 -8.69
C ILE A 302 23.17 4.59 -10.21
N LEU A 303 22.09 5.08 -10.81
CA LEU A 303 21.99 5.28 -12.26
C LEU A 303 23.02 6.29 -12.77
N GLU A 304 23.17 7.44 -12.11
CA GLU A 304 24.17 8.45 -12.45
C GLU A 304 25.59 7.88 -12.36
N THR A 305 25.88 7.04 -11.36
CA THR A 305 27.18 6.38 -11.23
C THR A 305 27.39 5.35 -12.33
N MET A 306 26.36 4.59 -12.69
CA MET A 306 26.43 3.63 -13.81
C MET A 306 26.68 4.35 -15.13
N GLU A 307 25.94 5.42 -15.42
CA GLU A 307 26.13 6.27 -16.60
C GLU A 307 27.54 6.88 -16.63
N ALA A 308 27.99 7.47 -15.52
CA ALA A 308 29.33 8.03 -15.40
C ALA A 308 30.46 7.01 -15.57
N LEU A 309 30.19 5.71 -15.36
CA LEU A 309 31.14 4.63 -15.58
C LEU A 309 31.02 4.01 -16.99
N GLY A 310 30.05 4.44 -17.80
CA GLY A 310 29.74 3.84 -19.10
C GLY A 310 29.11 2.46 -19.00
N VAL A 311 28.36 2.18 -17.94
CA VAL A 311 27.67 0.90 -17.70
C VAL A 311 26.17 1.05 -17.98
N GLY A 312 25.69 0.42 -19.05
CA GLY A 312 24.25 0.34 -19.38
C GLY A 312 23.74 1.37 -20.39
N SER A 313 24.64 2.12 -21.05
CA SER A 313 24.30 2.82 -22.29
C SER A 313 24.06 1.81 -23.42
N ASP A 314 23.09 2.09 -24.29
CA ASP A 314 22.85 1.31 -25.51
C ASP A 314 23.97 1.52 -26.56
N ASP A 315 24.85 2.49 -26.33
CA ASP A 315 26.01 2.81 -27.15
C ASP A 315 27.11 1.72 -27.03
N GLU A 316 27.97 1.62 -28.04
CA GLU A 316 28.95 0.53 -28.18
C GLU A 316 29.86 0.37 -26.93
N PRO A 317 30.31 -0.86 -26.61
CA PRO A 317 31.12 -1.17 -25.42
C PRO A 317 32.45 -0.40 -25.28
N ASP A 318 32.81 0.44 -26.25
CA ASP A 318 34.00 1.28 -26.26
C ASP A 318 33.86 2.55 -25.38
N ASP A 319 32.66 2.87 -24.89
CA ASP A 319 32.41 4.05 -24.04
C ASP A 319 32.63 3.80 -22.54
N MET A 320 33.08 2.62 -22.13
CA MET A 320 33.37 2.32 -20.72
C MET A 320 34.56 3.17 -20.22
N VAL A 321 34.36 3.86 -19.09
CA VAL A 321 35.44 4.66 -18.50
C VAL A 321 36.57 3.76 -18.02
N SER A 322 37.81 4.20 -18.27
CA SER A 322 39.04 3.49 -17.88
C SER A 322 38.95 2.92 -16.45
N LEU A 323 39.37 1.66 -16.27
CA LEU A 323 39.39 1.00 -14.95
C LEU A 323 40.25 1.72 -13.90
N GLY A 324 41.09 2.67 -14.32
CA GLY A 324 41.84 3.56 -13.43
C GLY A 324 41.01 4.71 -12.84
N ASP A 325 39.76 4.90 -13.28
CA ASP A 325 38.89 5.96 -12.76
C ASP A 325 38.60 5.77 -11.25
N PRO A 326 38.72 6.83 -10.44
CA PRO A 326 38.49 6.74 -9.00
C PRO A 326 37.06 6.29 -8.62
N LEU A 327 36.07 6.46 -9.50
CA LEU A 327 34.69 6.00 -9.26
C LEU A 327 34.63 4.48 -9.07
N TRP A 328 35.42 3.70 -9.81
CA TRP A 328 35.53 2.25 -9.63
C TRP A 328 36.03 1.83 -8.24
N SER A 329 36.79 2.71 -7.58
CA SER A 329 37.33 2.48 -6.24
C SER A 329 36.34 2.87 -5.12
N THR A 330 35.20 3.46 -5.43
CA THR A 330 34.14 3.71 -4.45
C THR A 330 33.45 2.40 -4.05
N PRO A 331 32.77 2.32 -2.89
CA PRO A 331 31.98 1.13 -2.54
C PRO A 331 30.93 0.78 -3.59
N LEU A 332 30.22 1.78 -4.13
CA LEU A 332 29.23 1.59 -5.18
C LEU A 332 29.87 1.18 -6.52
N GLY A 333 30.96 1.83 -6.92
CA GLY A 333 31.67 1.48 -8.15
C GLY A 333 32.20 0.04 -8.14
N ARG A 334 32.68 -0.46 -6.99
CA ARG A 334 33.05 -1.88 -6.85
C ARG A 334 31.86 -2.81 -7.02
N GLU A 335 30.69 -2.46 -6.49
CA GLU A 335 29.47 -3.26 -6.67
C GLU A 335 29.02 -3.32 -8.12
N ILE A 336 29.02 -2.16 -8.80
CA ILE A 336 28.72 -2.05 -10.24
C ILE A 336 29.73 -2.88 -11.04
N PHE A 337 31.03 -2.74 -10.75
CA PHE A 337 32.08 -3.48 -11.43
C PHE A 337 31.91 -4.99 -11.28
N GLU A 338 31.73 -5.49 -10.05
CA GLU A 338 31.54 -6.92 -9.81
C GLU A 338 30.32 -7.47 -10.54
N ASN A 339 29.23 -6.71 -10.60
CA ASN A 339 28.04 -7.11 -11.35
C ASN A 339 28.30 -7.12 -12.86
N TYR A 340 28.91 -6.06 -13.38
CA TYR A 340 29.32 -5.93 -14.78
C TYR A 340 30.21 -7.10 -15.21
N MET A 341 31.23 -7.45 -14.43
CA MET A 341 32.13 -8.58 -14.71
C MET A 341 31.39 -9.92 -14.71
N LYS A 342 30.43 -10.13 -13.79
CA LYS A 342 29.64 -11.36 -13.74
C LYS A 342 28.75 -11.54 -14.98
N VAL A 343 28.16 -10.44 -15.45
CA VAL A 343 27.25 -10.46 -16.61
C VAL A 343 28.03 -10.59 -17.92
N ASN A 344 29.19 -9.93 -18.05
CA ASN A 344 29.89 -9.80 -19.32
C ASN A 344 31.08 -10.74 -19.54
N ILE A 345 31.69 -11.29 -18.47
CA ILE A 345 32.97 -12.01 -18.58
C ILE A 345 32.88 -13.48 -18.18
N ILE A 346 31.81 -13.93 -17.52
CA ILE A 346 31.62 -15.37 -17.31
C ILE A 346 31.26 -15.99 -18.67
N PRO A 347 32.14 -16.79 -19.29
CA PRO A 347 31.77 -17.48 -20.51
C PRO A 347 30.63 -18.42 -20.14
N VAL A 348 29.54 -18.40 -20.92
CA VAL A 348 28.62 -19.54 -20.96
C VAL A 348 29.51 -20.75 -21.15
N SER A 349 29.62 -21.60 -20.13
CA SER A 349 30.45 -22.79 -20.20
C SER A 349 29.98 -23.56 -21.42
N THR A 350 30.81 -23.55 -22.46
CA THR A 350 30.69 -24.41 -23.61
C THR A 350 30.52 -25.82 -23.09
N THR A 351 29.33 -26.39 -23.27
CA THR A 351 29.23 -27.84 -23.40
C THR A 351 30.21 -28.21 -24.52
N GLU A 352 31.28 -28.90 -24.13
CA GLU A 352 32.32 -29.43 -25.00
C GLU A 352 31.66 -30.31 -26.07
N ASP A 353 31.35 -29.75 -27.24
CA ASP A 353 31.18 -30.48 -28.50
C ASP A 353 30.92 -29.48 -29.65
N SER A 354 31.94 -28.70 -30.01
CA SER A 354 32.22 -28.21 -31.38
C SER A 354 33.25 -27.09 -31.39
N LEU A 355 34.52 -27.45 -31.52
CA LEU A 355 35.57 -26.51 -31.95
C LEU A 355 35.74 -26.67 -33.47
N ASN A 356 35.29 -25.68 -34.24
CA ASN A 356 36.13 -25.05 -35.27
C ASN A 356 35.46 -23.82 -35.90
N HIS A 357 36.21 -22.70 -35.79
CA HIS A 357 36.12 -21.43 -36.51
C HIS A 357 35.03 -20.42 -36.11
N GLY A 358 35.50 -19.23 -35.73
CA GLY A 358 34.76 -17.98 -35.87
C GLY A 358 34.59 -17.17 -34.59
N VAL A 359 35.24 -16.00 -34.55
CA VAL A 359 34.95 -14.77 -33.79
C VAL A 359 33.94 -14.92 -32.64
N LEU A 360 34.45 -14.74 -31.42
CA LEU A 360 33.65 -14.64 -30.20
C LEU A 360 32.86 -13.31 -30.21
N ARG A 361 31.66 -13.29 -30.79
CA ARG A 361 30.69 -12.20 -30.59
C ARG A 361 30.00 -12.42 -29.23
N ILE A 362 30.30 -11.55 -28.28
CA ILE A 362 29.61 -11.47 -26.99
C ILE A 362 28.18 -11.00 -27.26
N ARG A 363 27.17 -11.87 -27.04
CA ARG A 363 25.75 -11.50 -27.08
C ARG A 363 25.30 -11.14 -25.67
N VAL A 364 24.84 -9.91 -25.50
CA VAL A 364 24.16 -9.45 -24.29
C VAL A 364 22.81 -10.17 -24.18
N VAL A 365 22.62 -10.98 -23.14
CA VAL A 365 21.29 -11.44 -22.70
C VAL A 365 21.02 -10.78 -21.35
N LEU A 366 20.29 -9.67 -21.38
CA LEU A 366 19.70 -9.09 -20.18
C LEU A 366 18.57 -10.03 -19.74
N SER A 367 18.83 -10.87 -18.74
CA SER A 367 17.77 -11.62 -18.07
C SER A 367 16.93 -10.66 -17.23
N GLY A 368 15.70 -10.37 -17.69
CA GLY A 368 14.57 -10.16 -16.77
C GLY A 368 14.21 -8.74 -16.33
N MET A 369 14.57 -7.69 -17.07
CA MET A 369 13.86 -6.40 -16.96
C MET A 369 13.54 -5.87 -18.37
N CYS A 370 12.32 -6.12 -18.84
CA CYS A 370 11.79 -5.41 -20.02
C CYS A 370 11.46 -3.97 -19.62
N LEU A 371 12.40 -3.05 -19.85
CA LEU A 371 12.12 -1.62 -19.99
C LEU A 371 12.21 -1.27 -21.47
N PHE A 372 11.08 -1.10 -22.13
CA PHE A 372 11.02 -0.38 -23.40
C PHE A 372 10.86 1.11 -23.09
N SER A 373 11.90 1.90 -23.33
CA SER A 373 11.78 3.35 -23.44
C SER A 373 11.63 3.69 -24.93
N ILE A 374 10.48 4.23 -25.34
CA ILE A 374 10.30 4.80 -26.69
C ILE A 374 10.06 6.29 -26.52
N LEU A 375 11.12 7.08 -26.73
CA LEU A 375 11.01 8.51 -27.02
C LEU A 375 10.68 8.68 -28.50
N GLN A 376 9.41 8.92 -28.82
CA GLN A 376 9.02 9.53 -30.09
C GLN A 376 8.21 10.79 -29.82
N THR A 377 8.86 11.94 -29.93
CA THR A 377 8.20 13.21 -30.17
C THR A 377 8.13 13.45 -31.67
N SER A 378 6.92 13.54 -32.22
CA SER A 378 6.68 14.12 -33.54
C SER A 378 5.56 15.15 -33.43
N PRO A 379 5.68 16.30 -34.12
CA PRO A 379 4.75 17.41 -33.96
C PRO A 379 3.47 17.17 -34.77
N PHE A 380 2.32 17.24 -34.09
CA PHE A 380 1.00 17.12 -34.71
C PHE A 380 0.62 18.40 -35.48
N ASN A 381 0.38 18.26 -36.79
CA ASN A 381 -0.30 19.25 -37.61
C ASN A 381 -1.83 19.11 -37.47
N ARG A 382 -2.53 20.26 -37.49
CA ARG A 382 -3.99 20.40 -37.39
C ARG A 382 -4.74 19.49 -38.36
N MET A 383 -5.62 18.63 -37.82
CA MET A 383 -6.72 18.02 -38.58
C MET A 383 -8.06 18.23 -37.88
N SER A 384 -9.07 18.46 -38.71
CA SER A 384 -10.48 18.70 -38.39
C SER A 384 -11.11 17.59 -37.53
N ALA A 385 -12.04 18.00 -36.67
CA ALA A 385 -12.77 17.15 -35.73
C ALA A 385 -13.35 15.87 -36.39
N PRO A 386 -13.02 14.67 -35.88
CA PRO A 386 -13.57 13.42 -36.41
C PRO A 386 -15.01 13.22 -35.94
N LYS A 387 -15.85 12.73 -36.84
CA LYS A 387 -17.17 12.16 -36.51
C LYS A 387 -16.96 10.96 -35.57
N ALA A 388 -17.80 10.86 -34.55
CA ALA A 388 -17.77 9.77 -33.56
C ALA A 388 -17.74 8.39 -34.24
N PRO A 389 -16.78 7.51 -33.91
CA PRO A 389 -16.67 6.19 -34.50
C PRO A 389 -17.87 5.32 -34.09
N ALA A 390 -18.38 4.53 -35.04
CA ALA A 390 -19.33 3.47 -34.77
C ALA A 390 -18.73 2.50 -33.74
N GLN A 391 -19.54 2.00 -32.79
CA GLN A 391 -19.15 1.09 -31.71
C GLN A 391 -18.36 -0.11 -32.27
N GLN A 392 -17.02 -0.02 -32.24
CA GLN A 392 -16.14 -1.18 -32.38
C GLN A 392 -16.43 -2.12 -31.23
N GLY A 393 -16.46 -3.43 -31.50
CA GLY A 393 -16.68 -4.44 -30.47
C GLY A 393 -15.70 -4.27 -29.31
N ARG A 394 -16.17 -4.49 -28.07
CA ARG A 394 -15.33 -4.35 -26.87
C ARG A 394 -14.10 -5.26 -27.00
N VAL A 395 -12.92 -4.69 -26.82
CA VAL A 395 -11.64 -5.39 -26.94
C VAL A 395 -11.30 -6.17 -25.66
N HIS A 396 -11.75 -5.69 -24.50
CA HIS A 396 -11.48 -6.32 -23.21
C HIS A 396 -12.60 -7.27 -22.78
N LEU A 397 -12.21 -8.36 -22.14
CA LEU A 397 -13.16 -9.29 -21.52
C LEU A 397 -13.70 -8.71 -20.21
N LEU A 398 -14.96 -9.02 -19.92
CA LEU A 398 -15.67 -8.52 -18.74
C LEU A 398 -15.85 -9.65 -17.74
N SER A 399 -15.61 -9.38 -16.47
CA SER A 399 -15.96 -10.35 -15.44
C SER A 399 -17.47 -10.57 -15.34
N LYS A 400 -17.88 -11.69 -14.73
CA LYS A 400 -19.28 -12.00 -14.41
C LYS A 400 -19.94 -10.86 -13.64
N LYS A 401 -19.20 -10.17 -12.75
CA LYS A 401 -19.69 -9.00 -12.02
C LYS A 401 -20.04 -7.85 -12.96
N SER A 402 -19.13 -7.48 -13.87
CA SER A 402 -19.36 -6.42 -14.85
C SER A 402 -20.52 -6.73 -15.79
N GLN A 403 -20.63 -7.99 -16.24
CA GLN A 403 -21.73 -8.44 -17.08
C GLN A 403 -23.08 -8.39 -16.34
N ARG A 404 -23.14 -8.87 -15.10
CA ARG A 404 -24.34 -8.83 -14.25
C ARG A 404 -24.83 -7.41 -14.01
N LEU A 405 -23.91 -6.46 -13.82
CA LEU A 405 -24.21 -5.04 -13.63
C LEU A 405 -24.56 -4.31 -14.93
N GLY A 406 -24.42 -4.97 -16.09
CA GLY A 406 -24.68 -4.38 -17.39
C GLY A 406 -23.81 -3.15 -17.66
N ARG A 407 -22.56 -3.15 -17.17
CA ARG A 407 -21.67 -2.00 -17.32
C ARG A 407 -21.36 -1.73 -18.80
N ASP A 408 -21.35 -0.47 -19.15
CA ASP A 408 -21.09 0.05 -20.49
C ASP A 408 -20.03 1.15 -20.52
N THR A 409 -19.57 1.58 -19.34
CA THR A 409 -18.56 2.60 -19.16
C THR A 409 -17.51 2.11 -18.18
N PHE A 410 -16.24 2.11 -18.57
CA PHE A 410 -15.15 1.50 -17.83
C PHE A 410 -14.03 2.49 -17.57
N PHE A 411 -13.43 2.42 -16.37
CA PHE A 411 -12.44 3.37 -15.90
C PHE A 411 -11.14 2.63 -15.57
N PHE A 412 -10.07 2.96 -16.28
CA PHE A 412 -8.76 2.35 -16.16
C PHE A 412 -7.79 3.25 -15.42
N ARG A 413 -6.83 2.62 -14.74
CA ARG A 413 -5.69 3.30 -14.14
C ARG A 413 -4.67 3.68 -15.23
N PRO A 414 -4.01 4.86 -15.13
CA PRO A 414 -2.82 5.18 -15.89
C PRO A 414 -1.69 4.24 -15.46
N SER A 415 -1.52 3.18 -16.24
CA SER A 415 -0.55 2.13 -16.04
C SER A 415 -0.16 1.59 -17.42
N PRO A 416 1.08 1.11 -17.61
CA PRO A 416 1.49 0.43 -18.85
C PRO A 416 0.56 -0.73 -19.25
N TYR A 417 -0.18 -1.31 -18.30
CA TYR A 417 -1.06 -2.46 -18.54
C TYR A 417 -2.54 -2.19 -18.26
N GLY A 418 -2.97 -0.91 -18.19
CA GLY A 418 -4.38 -0.52 -18.12
C GLY A 418 -5.22 -1.36 -17.15
N TYR A 419 -5.10 -1.11 -15.85
CA TYR A 419 -5.84 -1.87 -14.83
C TYR A 419 -7.28 -1.34 -14.70
N LEU A 420 -8.29 -2.19 -14.82
CA LEU A 420 -9.68 -1.76 -14.68
C LEU A 420 -10.01 -1.45 -13.22
N LEU A 421 -10.23 -0.17 -12.91
CA LEU A 421 -10.60 0.30 -11.56
C LEU A 421 -12.06 -0.02 -11.24
N GLY A 422 -12.93 0.07 -12.24
CA GLY A 422 -14.36 -0.04 -12.07
C GLY A 422 -15.14 0.29 -13.32
N GLY A 423 -16.47 0.24 -13.21
CA GLY A 423 -17.34 0.67 -14.29
C GLY A 423 -18.75 0.98 -13.83
N LEU A 424 -19.48 1.63 -14.74
CA LEU A 424 -20.85 2.05 -14.57
C LEU A 424 -21.72 1.57 -15.73
N ASN A 425 -23.01 1.52 -15.47
CA ASN A 425 -24.04 1.44 -16.49
C ASN A 425 -24.66 2.85 -16.63
N GLN A 426 -24.26 3.60 -17.67
CA GLN A 426 -24.70 4.99 -17.85
C GLN A 426 -26.20 5.12 -18.13
N THR A 427 -26.86 4.03 -18.54
CA THR A 427 -28.32 4.02 -18.69
C THR A 427 -29.05 4.08 -17.34
N LEU A 428 -28.42 3.56 -16.27
CA LEU A 428 -28.97 3.56 -14.91
C LEU A 428 -28.36 4.67 -14.05
N THR A 429 -27.05 4.88 -14.16
CA THR A 429 -26.28 5.85 -13.39
C THR A 429 -25.76 6.93 -14.31
N ARG A 430 -26.48 8.06 -14.40
CA ARG A 430 -26.10 9.18 -15.28
C ARG A 430 -24.98 10.00 -14.64
N ALA A 431 -23.76 9.49 -14.74
CA ALA A 431 -22.58 10.10 -14.14
C ALA A 431 -21.91 11.10 -15.08
N THR A 432 -21.40 12.16 -14.48
CA THR A 432 -20.55 13.19 -15.10
C THR A 432 -19.14 13.09 -14.52
N CYS A 433 -18.16 13.77 -15.11
CA CYS A 433 -16.81 13.82 -14.52
C CYS A 433 -16.84 14.49 -13.13
N ALA A 434 -17.68 15.53 -12.95
CA ALA A 434 -17.91 16.17 -11.66
C ALA A 434 -18.52 15.22 -10.62
N THR A 435 -19.47 14.38 -11.03
CA THR A 435 -20.04 13.33 -10.16
C THR A 435 -18.95 12.37 -9.69
N LEU A 436 -18.11 11.88 -10.60
CA LEU A 436 -17.06 10.93 -10.25
C LEU A 436 -15.98 11.54 -9.37
N ASN A 437 -15.59 12.80 -9.61
CA ASN A 437 -14.66 13.53 -8.72
C ASN A 437 -15.25 13.71 -7.31
N ARG A 438 -16.54 14.03 -7.18
CA ARG A 438 -17.20 14.12 -5.88
C ARG A 438 -17.24 12.77 -5.16
N TRP A 439 -17.56 11.69 -5.89
CA TRP A 439 -17.55 10.33 -5.33
C TRP A 439 -16.16 9.90 -4.91
N ALA A 440 -15.13 10.27 -5.66
CA ALA A 440 -13.75 10.05 -5.29
C ALA A 440 -13.39 10.71 -3.96
N VAL A 441 -13.73 11.99 -3.76
CA VAL A 441 -13.55 12.68 -2.47
C VAL A 441 -14.35 12.01 -1.35
N LEU A 442 -15.56 11.51 -1.65
CA LEU A 442 -16.36 10.76 -0.68
C LEU A 442 -15.69 9.44 -0.27
N LEU A 443 -15.00 8.76 -1.19
CA LEU A 443 -14.25 7.53 -0.92
C LEU A 443 -12.90 7.81 -0.23
N ASP A 444 -12.24 8.89 -0.60
CA ASP A 444 -10.93 9.29 -0.08
C ASP A 444 -10.86 10.83 -0.04
N PRO A 445 -11.14 11.47 1.12
CA PRO A 445 -11.14 12.92 1.25
C PRO A 445 -9.88 13.65 0.74
N PRO A 446 -8.65 13.12 0.89
CA PRO A 446 -7.44 13.73 0.33
C PRO A 446 -7.27 13.51 -1.19
N CYS A 447 -8.20 12.84 -1.87
CA CYS A 447 -8.11 12.57 -3.29
C CYS A 447 -7.97 13.87 -4.09
N PRO A 448 -6.91 14.02 -4.91
CA PRO A 448 -6.80 15.15 -5.82
C PRO A 448 -7.87 15.06 -6.92
N PRO A 449 -8.26 16.19 -7.53
CA PRO A 449 -9.11 16.17 -8.71
C PRO A 449 -8.41 15.47 -9.88
N PHE A 450 -9.19 14.81 -10.72
CA PHE A 450 -8.70 14.11 -11.92
C PHE A 450 -9.49 14.49 -13.16
N ASP A 451 -8.81 14.41 -14.30
CA ASP A 451 -9.42 14.48 -15.62
C ASP A 451 -9.78 13.05 -16.09
N LEU A 452 -10.82 12.93 -16.91
CA LEU A 452 -11.11 11.67 -17.61
C LEU A 452 -10.70 11.77 -19.07
N ARG A 453 -9.96 10.80 -19.60
CA ARG A 453 -9.64 10.76 -21.03
C ARG A 453 -10.23 9.53 -21.69
N PRO A 454 -10.97 9.66 -22.80
CA PRO A 454 -11.38 8.52 -23.61
C PRO A 454 -10.17 7.76 -24.15
N VAL A 455 -10.22 6.43 -24.07
CA VAL A 455 -9.15 5.55 -24.55
C VAL A 455 -9.68 4.46 -25.47
N ALA A 456 -8.83 3.99 -26.38
CA ALA A 456 -8.99 2.72 -27.07
C ALA A 456 -8.05 1.71 -26.41
N LEU A 457 -8.56 0.54 -26.10
CA LEU A 457 -7.75 -0.52 -25.51
C LEU A 457 -7.09 -1.37 -26.60
N LYS A 458 -5.79 -1.61 -26.46
CA LYS A 458 -5.01 -2.53 -27.28
C LYS A 458 -4.60 -3.73 -26.43
N LYS A 459 -5.03 -4.94 -26.78
CA LYS A 459 -4.60 -6.18 -26.09
C LYS A 459 -3.07 -6.34 -26.25
N CYS A 460 -2.35 -6.38 -25.13
CA CYS A 460 -0.89 -6.46 -25.11
C CYS A 460 -0.34 -7.75 -24.50
N ALA A 461 -1.12 -8.45 -23.67
CA ALA A 461 -0.81 -9.79 -23.17
C ALA A 461 -2.12 -10.53 -22.81
N ILE A 462 -2.00 -11.75 -22.28
CA ILE A 462 -3.13 -12.55 -21.77
C ILE A 462 -3.91 -11.72 -20.74
N LEU A 463 -5.16 -11.38 -21.08
CA LEU A 463 -6.05 -10.56 -20.25
C LEU A 463 -5.50 -9.19 -19.83
N ARG A 464 -4.52 -8.64 -20.57
CA ARG A 464 -3.94 -7.31 -20.30
C ARG A 464 -4.09 -6.38 -21.49
N TYR A 465 -4.36 -5.11 -21.19
CA TYR A 465 -4.72 -4.11 -22.19
C TYR A 465 -3.95 -2.81 -21.98
N TYR A 466 -3.40 -2.27 -23.05
CA TYR A 466 -2.77 -0.96 -23.09
C TYR A 466 -3.82 0.11 -23.48
N PRO A 467 -4.03 1.15 -22.65
CA PRO A 467 -4.95 2.23 -22.99
C PRO A 467 -4.26 3.29 -23.86
N GLU A 468 -4.72 3.45 -25.11
CA GLU A 468 -4.28 4.49 -26.03
C GLU A 468 -5.26 5.67 -26.02
N LEU A 469 -4.76 6.90 -25.87
CA LEU A 469 -5.61 8.09 -25.81
C LEU A 469 -6.29 8.38 -27.17
N VAL A 470 -7.61 8.55 -27.20
CA VAL A 470 -8.38 8.78 -28.44
C VAL A 470 -9.06 10.16 -28.46
N GLY A 471 -9.18 10.83 -27.31
CA GLY A 471 -9.92 12.08 -27.20
C GLY A 471 -9.31 13.09 -26.22
N PRO A 472 -9.85 14.32 -26.21
CA PRO A 472 -9.45 15.34 -25.25
C PRO A 472 -9.86 14.94 -23.82
N ALA A 473 -9.16 15.50 -22.83
CA ALA A 473 -9.54 15.35 -21.44
C ALA A 473 -10.89 16.03 -21.13
N ILE A 474 -11.71 15.32 -20.37
CA ILE A 474 -12.94 15.81 -19.77
C ILE A 474 -12.55 16.38 -18.41
N PRO A 475 -12.74 17.69 -18.18
CA PRO A 475 -12.26 18.34 -16.96
C PRO A 475 -13.05 17.89 -15.72
N PRO A 476 -12.44 17.96 -14.51
CA PRO A 476 -13.02 17.46 -13.27
C PRO A 476 -14.36 18.09 -12.92
N ASN A 477 -14.61 19.32 -13.37
CA ASN A 477 -15.86 20.06 -13.12
C ASN A 477 -16.89 19.91 -14.25
N SER A 478 -16.66 19.05 -15.24
CA SER A 478 -17.59 18.83 -16.34
C SER A 478 -18.90 18.23 -15.83
N THR A 479 -20.00 18.90 -16.18
CA THR A 479 -21.39 18.44 -15.94
C THR A 479 -21.97 17.72 -17.16
N ALA A 480 -21.20 17.57 -18.23
CA ALA A 480 -21.59 16.75 -19.37
C ALA A 480 -21.63 15.28 -18.97
N LEU A 481 -22.64 14.56 -19.48
CA LEU A 481 -22.75 13.13 -19.27
C LEU A 481 -21.58 12.42 -19.95
N ILE A 482 -21.04 11.42 -19.27
CA ILE A 482 -20.00 10.57 -19.83
C ILE A 482 -20.68 9.59 -20.77
N GLU A 483 -20.24 9.57 -22.03
CA GLU A 483 -20.74 8.62 -23.01
C GLU A 483 -20.22 7.21 -22.71
N PRO A 484 -20.99 6.14 -23.01
CA PRO A 484 -20.51 4.77 -22.87
C PRO A 484 -19.18 4.53 -23.60
N GLY A 485 -18.22 3.88 -22.94
CA GLY A 485 -16.88 3.63 -23.49
C GLY A 485 -15.80 3.41 -22.42
N ASP A 486 -14.55 3.38 -22.87
CA ASP A 486 -13.38 3.17 -22.03
C ASP A 486 -12.69 4.50 -21.74
N TYR A 487 -12.33 4.73 -20.48
CA TYR A 487 -11.70 5.96 -20.01
C TYR A 487 -10.52 5.65 -19.11
N ILE A 488 -9.52 6.53 -19.11
CA ILE A 488 -8.44 6.54 -18.12
C ILE A 488 -8.65 7.68 -17.13
N ILE A 489 -8.35 7.44 -15.86
CA ILE A 489 -8.39 8.46 -14.79
C ILE A 489 -7.01 9.11 -14.69
N GLU A 490 -6.88 10.34 -15.19
CA GLU A 490 -5.61 11.09 -15.14
C GLU A 490 -5.61 12.02 -13.93
N GLU A 491 -4.93 11.62 -12.87
CA GLU A 491 -4.77 12.44 -11.67
C GLU A 491 -3.95 13.70 -11.99
N ARG A 492 -4.41 14.86 -11.53
CA ARG A 492 -3.58 16.08 -11.57
C ARG A 492 -2.57 16.01 -10.44
N VAL A 493 -1.50 15.28 -10.69
CA VAL A 493 -0.38 15.21 -9.76
C VAL A 493 0.31 16.59 -9.75
N PRO A 494 0.61 17.17 -8.57
CA PRO A 494 1.49 18.34 -8.51
C PRO A 494 2.80 18.03 -9.25
N GLU A 495 3.33 18.98 -10.03
CA GLU A 495 4.53 18.81 -10.88
C GLU A 495 5.75 18.25 -10.13
N ASP A 496 5.77 18.35 -8.80
CA ASP A 496 6.87 17.94 -7.92
C ASP A 496 6.84 16.45 -7.50
N ARG A 497 5.82 15.66 -7.85
CA ARG A 497 5.78 14.23 -7.46
C ARG A 497 6.35 13.33 -8.55
N ASN A 498 7.24 12.42 -8.14
CA ASN A 498 7.83 11.42 -9.00
C ASN A 498 6.74 10.55 -9.67
N PRO A 499 6.60 10.55 -11.01
CA PRO A 499 5.58 9.78 -11.72
C PRO A 499 5.76 8.25 -11.60
N PHE A 500 6.93 7.79 -11.13
CA PHE A 500 7.25 6.38 -10.93
C PHE A 500 6.98 5.89 -9.49
N ASP A 501 6.48 6.75 -8.59
CA ASP A 501 6.11 6.34 -7.24
C ASP A 501 4.73 5.64 -7.22
N PHE A 502 4.66 4.46 -7.84
CA PHE A 502 3.44 3.66 -7.97
C PHE A 502 2.82 3.26 -6.63
N ALA A 503 3.60 3.30 -5.54
CA ALA A 503 3.16 3.02 -4.18
C ALA A 503 2.38 4.20 -3.56
N ASN A 504 2.59 5.42 -4.04
CA ASN A 504 1.95 6.64 -3.52
C ASN A 504 0.86 7.23 -4.44
N ILE A 505 0.55 6.60 -5.58
CA ILE A 505 -0.62 6.96 -6.39
C ILE A 505 -1.87 6.46 -5.67
N THR A 506 -2.39 7.31 -4.79
CA THR A 506 -3.66 7.14 -4.08
C THR A 506 -4.81 7.43 -5.03
N SER A 507 -5.13 6.47 -5.91
CA SER A 507 -6.40 6.58 -6.61
C SER A 507 -7.52 6.30 -5.61
N PRO A 508 -8.55 7.16 -5.52
CA PRO A 508 -9.66 7.03 -4.58
C PRO A 508 -10.46 5.73 -4.83
N PHE A 509 -10.41 5.22 -6.06
CA PHE A 509 -11.04 3.97 -6.47
C PHE A 509 -10.13 2.75 -6.30
N ILE A 510 -8.90 2.92 -5.80
CA ILE A 510 -7.95 1.85 -5.46
C ILE A 510 -8.00 1.50 -3.97
N ALA A 511 -8.55 2.37 -3.11
CA ALA A 511 -8.59 2.18 -1.65
C ALA A 511 -8.85 0.71 -1.24
N PHE A 512 -7.89 0.09 -0.57
CA PHE A 512 -7.68 -1.36 -0.37
C PHE A 512 -8.71 -2.09 0.53
N ALA A 513 -10.00 -1.82 0.36
CA ALA A 513 -11.04 -2.57 1.03
C ALA A 513 -11.16 -3.96 0.40
N SER A 514 -10.61 -4.97 1.09
CA SER A 514 -10.75 -6.40 0.77
C SER A 514 -12.21 -6.86 0.65
N ASN A 515 -13.13 -6.12 1.28
CA ASN A 515 -14.52 -6.51 1.39
C ASN A 515 -15.35 -5.68 0.39
N LEU A 516 -15.57 -6.22 -0.82
CA LEU A 516 -16.47 -5.65 -1.85
C LEU A 516 -17.91 -6.18 -1.76
N GLU A 517 -18.26 -6.84 -0.66
CA GLU A 517 -19.58 -7.44 -0.41
C GLU A 517 -20.64 -6.39 -0.05
N SER A 518 -21.86 -6.57 -0.54
CA SER A 518 -23.03 -5.80 -0.12
C SER A 518 -23.47 -6.15 1.30
N PHE A 519 -24.24 -5.27 1.97
CA PHE A 519 -24.80 -5.57 3.30
C PHE A 519 -25.62 -6.86 3.32
N ALA A 520 -26.30 -7.17 2.21
CA ALA A 520 -27.02 -8.42 2.04
C ALA A 520 -26.07 -9.64 1.97
N GLU A 521 -24.97 -9.56 1.22
CA GLU A 521 -23.97 -10.63 1.13
C GLU A 521 -23.28 -10.86 2.49
N ILE A 522 -22.91 -9.80 3.20
CA ILE A 522 -22.27 -9.90 4.53
C ILE A 522 -23.24 -10.52 5.54
N LYS A 523 -24.50 -10.11 5.51
CA LYS A 523 -25.54 -10.70 6.37
C LYS A 523 -25.73 -12.18 6.06
N ALA A 524 -25.79 -12.56 4.78
CA ALA A 524 -25.89 -13.96 4.38
C ALA A 524 -24.66 -14.77 4.82
N ALA A 525 -23.46 -14.20 4.71
CA ALA A 525 -22.21 -14.82 5.20
C ALA A 525 -22.22 -14.97 6.73
N ALA A 526 -22.78 -14.02 7.47
CA ALA A 526 -22.93 -14.11 8.93
C ALA A 526 -24.00 -15.12 9.37
N GLU A 527 -25.04 -15.33 8.56
CA GLU A 527 -26.08 -16.34 8.78
C GLU A 527 -25.61 -17.77 8.45
N ALA A 528 -24.49 -17.92 7.73
CA ALA A 528 -23.94 -19.22 7.38
C ALA A 528 -23.56 -20.04 8.63
N PRO A 529 -23.74 -21.37 8.62
CA PRO A 529 -23.28 -22.24 9.69
C PRO A 529 -21.78 -22.04 9.97
N ASN A 530 -21.41 -21.84 11.22
CA ASN A 530 -20.03 -21.62 11.70
C ASN A 530 -19.38 -20.30 11.28
N SER A 531 -20.15 -19.29 10.85
CA SER A 531 -19.60 -17.96 10.60
C SER A 531 -19.18 -17.27 11.91
N ASP A 532 -17.94 -16.78 11.95
CA ASP A 532 -17.45 -15.95 13.07
C ASP A 532 -18.23 -14.62 13.16
N LEU A 533 -18.88 -14.19 12.07
CA LEU A 533 -19.70 -12.97 12.05
C LEU A 533 -21.07 -13.15 12.71
N LYS A 534 -21.46 -14.39 13.06
CA LYS A 534 -22.77 -14.70 13.64
C LYS A 534 -23.03 -13.94 14.94
N GLU A 535 -22.00 -13.65 15.72
CA GLU A 535 -22.14 -12.89 16.96
C GLU A 535 -22.67 -11.48 16.73
N PHE A 536 -22.49 -10.89 15.55
CA PHE A 536 -22.94 -9.52 15.24
C PHE A 536 -24.39 -9.47 14.73
N LEU A 537 -25.01 -10.60 14.39
CA LEU A 537 -26.37 -10.62 13.81
C LEU A 537 -27.42 -10.00 14.73
N HIS A 538 -27.28 -10.13 16.05
CA HIS A 538 -28.25 -9.54 16.98
C HIS A 538 -28.24 -7.99 16.97
N TRP A 539 -27.22 -7.35 16.41
CA TRP A 539 -27.19 -5.88 16.21
C TRP A 539 -28.00 -5.43 14.99
N TYR A 540 -28.54 -6.36 14.19
CA TYR A 540 -29.52 -6.04 13.15
C TYR A 540 -30.92 -5.82 13.71
N ASP A 541 -31.21 -6.35 14.90
CA ASP A 541 -32.55 -6.26 15.48
C ASP A 541 -32.80 -4.84 16.01
N PHE A 542 -33.99 -4.31 15.74
CA PHE A 542 -34.39 -3.01 16.29
C PHE A 542 -34.73 -3.13 17.78
N PRO A 543 -34.27 -2.18 18.62
CA PRO A 543 -34.73 -2.12 20.01
C PRO A 543 -36.25 -1.94 20.12
N ALA A 544 -36.82 -2.32 21.26
CA ALA A 544 -38.26 -2.15 21.51
C ALA A 544 -38.67 -0.65 21.44
N GLY A 545 -39.79 -0.37 20.73
CA GLY A 545 -40.31 0.99 20.53
C GLY A 545 -39.55 1.83 19.50
N PHE A 546 -38.48 1.29 18.92
CA PHE A 546 -37.65 2.01 17.94
C PHE A 546 -38.38 2.26 16.62
N GLU A 547 -39.18 1.29 16.18
CA GLU A 547 -40.00 1.39 14.97
C GLU A 547 -41.05 2.50 15.09
N ASP A 548 -41.74 2.61 16.23
CA ASP A 548 -42.74 3.67 16.48
C ASP A 548 -42.12 5.07 16.40
N MET A 549 -40.89 5.24 16.91
CA MET A 549 -40.16 6.51 16.82
C MET A 549 -39.86 6.89 15.36
N ILE A 550 -39.48 5.90 14.54
CA ILE A 550 -39.16 6.12 13.12
C ILE A 550 -40.42 6.39 12.31
N LEU A 551 -41.50 5.63 12.54
CA LEU A 551 -42.81 5.84 11.92
C LEU A 551 -43.34 7.26 12.18
N ALA A 552 -43.24 7.72 13.43
CA ALA A 552 -43.66 9.06 13.83
C ALA A 552 -42.80 10.15 13.17
N ARG A 553 -41.47 9.98 13.17
CA ARG A 553 -40.54 10.93 12.53
C ARG A 553 -40.79 11.04 11.02
N ASP A 554 -40.96 9.90 10.35
CA ASP A 554 -41.09 9.81 8.89
C ASP A 554 -42.53 10.06 8.40
N SER A 555 -43.44 10.41 9.32
CA SER A 555 -44.84 10.73 9.02
C SER A 555 -45.55 9.65 8.22
N HIS A 556 -45.24 8.37 8.49
CA HIS A 556 -45.77 7.20 7.78
C HIS A 556 -45.59 7.26 6.26
N LYS A 557 -44.47 7.81 5.77
CA LYS A 557 -44.11 7.83 4.34
C LYS A 557 -42.73 7.21 4.11
N CYS A 558 -42.57 6.56 2.97
CA CYS A 558 -41.27 6.09 2.50
C CYS A 558 -40.33 7.29 2.29
N MET A 559 -39.17 7.27 2.94
CA MET A 559 -38.17 8.35 2.82
C MET A 559 -37.54 8.42 1.41
N THR A 560 -37.60 7.35 0.64
CA THR A 560 -37.10 7.33 -0.74
C THR A 560 -38.14 7.82 -1.75
N THR A 561 -39.37 7.29 -1.71
CA THR A 561 -40.38 7.52 -2.78
C THR A 561 -41.55 8.40 -2.35
N GLY A 562 -41.73 8.64 -1.05
CA GLY A 562 -42.90 9.33 -0.50
C GLY A 562 -44.18 8.48 -0.44
N SER A 563 -44.12 7.22 -0.88
CA SER A 563 -45.24 6.27 -0.84
C SER A 563 -45.71 6.00 0.60
N THR A 564 -46.99 5.72 0.77
CA THR A 564 -47.59 5.27 2.04
C THR A 564 -47.87 3.77 2.06
N GLU A 565 -47.52 3.04 0.99
CA GLU A 565 -47.87 1.64 0.80
C GLU A 565 -46.73 0.70 1.19
N SER A 566 -47.07 -0.41 1.87
CA SER A 566 -46.16 -1.51 2.22
C SER A 566 -44.86 -1.02 2.86
N LEU A 567 -44.95 -0.23 3.93
CA LEU A 567 -43.80 0.38 4.58
C LEU A 567 -43.21 -0.50 5.69
N GLU A 568 -41.89 -0.53 5.76
CA GLU A 568 -41.12 -1.24 6.79
C GLU A 568 -39.92 -0.39 7.23
N VAL A 569 -39.49 -0.57 8.47
CA VAL A 569 -38.33 0.12 9.02
C VAL A 569 -37.06 -0.63 8.61
N THR A 570 -36.06 0.12 8.14
CA THR A 570 -34.76 -0.44 7.74
C THR A 570 -33.61 0.41 8.26
N TRP A 571 -32.48 -0.24 8.60
CA TRP A 571 -31.22 0.44 8.85
C TRP A 571 -30.73 1.13 7.57
N ILE A 572 -30.16 2.32 7.72
CA ILE A 572 -29.43 3.03 6.67
C ILE A 572 -28.04 2.43 6.57
N PHE A 573 -27.30 2.40 7.68
CA PHE A 573 -25.99 1.77 7.80
C PHE A 573 -26.02 0.72 8.92
N PRO A 574 -26.16 -0.58 8.60
CA PRO A 574 -26.40 -1.60 9.61
C PRO A 574 -25.32 -1.66 10.71
N PRO A 575 -25.68 -1.52 12.00
CA PRO A 575 -24.71 -1.45 13.09
C PRO A 575 -23.75 -2.65 13.16
N ALA A 576 -24.24 -3.86 12.87
CA ALA A 576 -23.45 -5.09 12.82
C ALA A 576 -22.22 -4.99 11.92
N TRP A 577 -22.30 -4.22 10.84
CA TRP A 577 -21.24 -4.17 9.83
C TRP A 577 -20.38 -2.93 9.90
N ALA A 578 -20.70 -1.97 10.75
CA ALA A 578 -19.82 -0.83 10.99
C ALA A 578 -18.43 -1.30 11.45
N ASN A 579 -18.35 -2.39 12.21
CA ASN A 579 -17.08 -2.99 12.64
C ASN A 579 -16.31 -3.63 11.49
N ALA A 580 -17.01 -4.19 10.50
CA ALA A 580 -16.39 -4.79 9.33
C ALA A 580 -15.82 -3.75 8.35
N PHE A 581 -16.29 -2.50 8.42
CA PHE A 581 -15.93 -1.45 7.45
C PHE A 581 -15.19 -0.25 8.02
N ALA A 582 -15.38 0.06 9.29
CA ALA A 582 -14.77 1.24 9.86
C ALA A 582 -13.43 0.91 10.50
N LYS A 583 -12.43 1.76 10.23
CA LYS A 583 -11.13 1.75 10.92
C LYS A 583 -11.38 1.89 12.43
N LYS A 584 -11.36 0.80 13.22
CA LYS A 584 -11.41 0.66 14.71
C LYS A 584 -12.31 1.58 15.57
N SER A 585 -12.48 2.85 15.27
CA SER A 585 -13.18 3.88 16.06
C SER A 585 -14.65 3.58 16.35
N TYR A 586 -15.31 2.72 15.58
CA TYR A 586 -16.72 2.37 15.79
C TYR A 586 -16.91 1.06 16.56
N ALA A 587 -15.89 0.20 16.63
CA ALA A 587 -15.97 -1.08 17.33
C ALA A 587 -16.24 -0.92 18.83
N ASP A 588 -15.68 0.14 19.42
CA ASP A 588 -15.85 0.42 20.84
C ASP A 588 -17.13 1.22 21.14
N ASN A 589 -17.88 1.67 20.11
CA ASN A 589 -19.06 2.54 20.27
C ASN A 589 -20.26 2.10 19.41
N HIS A 590 -20.61 0.80 19.46
CA HIS A 590 -21.81 0.27 18.80
C HIS A 590 -23.09 1.04 19.21
N GLN A 591 -23.17 1.53 20.45
CA GLN A 591 -24.31 2.31 20.93
C GLN A 591 -24.51 3.61 20.14
N GLY A 592 -23.44 4.20 19.62
CA GLY A 592 -23.52 5.37 18.74
C GLY A 592 -24.16 5.11 17.37
N LEU A 593 -24.30 3.84 16.98
CA LEU A 593 -24.88 3.41 15.69
C LEU A 593 -26.34 2.98 15.83
N VAL A 594 -26.76 2.53 17.01
CA VAL A 594 -28.14 2.11 17.30
C VAL A 594 -28.97 3.33 17.72
N VAL A 595 -29.17 4.24 16.76
CA VAL A 595 -29.90 5.51 16.95
C VAL A 595 -30.97 5.70 15.88
N PRO A 596 -32.12 6.33 16.18
CA PRO A 596 -33.21 6.46 15.21
C PRO A 596 -32.78 7.14 13.90
N SER A 597 -31.80 8.05 13.95
CA SER A 597 -31.21 8.70 12.77
C SER A 597 -30.47 7.75 11.82
N ASN A 598 -30.10 6.54 12.25
CA ASN A 598 -29.50 5.51 11.41
C ASN A 598 -30.53 4.55 10.79
N ALA A 599 -31.81 4.84 10.92
CA ALA A 599 -32.88 4.03 10.36
C ALA A 599 -33.91 4.91 9.67
N MET A 600 -34.64 4.33 8.71
CA MET A 600 -35.66 5.04 7.95
C MET A 600 -36.80 4.12 7.55
N LEU A 601 -37.96 4.72 7.35
CA LEU A 601 -39.12 4.07 6.79
C LEU A 601 -38.97 3.96 5.26
N MET A 602 -39.05 2.73 4.75
CA MET A 602 -38.85 2.43 3.34
C MET A 602 -39.96 1.50 2.84
N GLN A 603 -40.31 1.60 1.56
CA GLN A 603 -41.20 0.62 0.93
C GLN A 603 -40.51 -0.76 0.93
N ALA A 604 -41.22 -1.80 1.37
CA ALA A 604 -40.70 -3.15 1.58
C ALA A 604 -40.02 -3.71 0.31
N ASP A 605 -40.59 -3.45 -0.88
CA ASP A 605 -40.03 -3.88 -2.17
C ASP A 605 -38.65 -3.26 -2.49
N LEU A 606 -38.24 -2.19 -1.79
CA LEU A 606 -36.96 -1.52 -1.96
C LEU A 606 -35.89 -2.02 -0.98
N ILE A 607 -36.28 -2.59 0.16
CA ILE A 607 -35.35 -2.90 1.25
C ILE A 607 -34.28 -3.89 0.79
N SER A 608 -34.66 -4.97 0.11
CA SER A 608 -33.69 -5.96 -0.40
C SER A 608 -32.68 -5.31 -1.35
N ALA A 609 -33.12 -4.44 -2.27
CA ALA A 609 -32.22 -3.72 -3.18
C ALA A 609 -31.33 -2.71 -2.44
N PHE A 610 -31.83 -2.08 -1.38
CA PHE A 610 -31.07 -1.13 -0.59
C PHE A 610 -29.95 -1.80 0.23
N HIS A 611 -30.23 -2.98 0.82
CA HIS A 611 -29.23 -3.79 1.54
C HIS A 611 -28.27 -4.51 0.60
N ASP A 612 -28.69 -4.86 -0.62
CA ASP A 612 -27.79 -5.32 -1.68
C ASP A 612 -26.93 -4.18 -2.26
N ASN A 613 -27.05 -2.95 -1.72
CA ASN A 613 -26.36 -1.76 -2.23
C ASN A 613 -26.62 -1.53 -3.72
N ALA A 614 -27.76 -1.97 -4.24
CA ALA A 614 -28.15 -1.85 -5.65
C ALA A 614 -28.47 -0.41 -6.06
N PHE A 615 -28.83 0.43 -5.07
CA PHE A 615 -28.98 1.86 -5.20
C PHE A 615 -28.58 2.55 -3.90
N GLY A 616 -28.27 3.85 -3.96
CA GLY A 616 -28.01 4.68 -2.79
C GLY A 616 -28.48 6.12 -2.98
N ILE A 617 -28.32 6.94 -1.96
CA ILE A 617 -28.79 8.34 -1.93
C ILE A 617 -27.59 9.27 -1.79
N ASP A 618 -27.29 10.03 -2.85
CA ASP A 618 -26.20 11.00 -2.88
C ASP A 618 -26.66 12.30 -2.21
N VAL A 619 -26.42 12.41 -0.89
CA VAL A 619 -26.84 13.59 -0.10
C VAL A 619 -26.15 14.88 -0.55
N ASP A 620 -24.96 14.77 -1.15
CA ASP A 620 -24.17 15.88 -1.66
C ASP A 620 -24.57 16.27 -3.10
N ASP A 621 -25.65 15.66 -3.61
CA ASP A 621 -26.27 15.94 -4.90
C ASP A 621 -27.79 16.10 -4.78
N ASN A 622 -28.22 16.88 -3.79
CA ASN A 622 -29.63 17.11 -3.50
C ASN A 622 -30.41 15.80 -3.28
N TYR A 623 -29.83 14.88 -2.50
CA TYR A 623 -30.41 13.57 -2.18
C TYR A 623 -30.78 12.75 -3.43
N ARG A 624 -30.00 12.87 -4.51
CA ARG A 624 -30.26 12.13 -5.75
C ARG A 624 -30.19 10.62 -5.52
N ILE A 625 -31.19 9.90 -6.00
CA ILE A 625 -31.20 8.43 -6.01
C ILE A 625 -30.34 7.95 -7.17
N VAL A 626 -29.27 7.22 -6.84
CA VAL A 626 -28.33 6.64 -7.80
C VAL A 626 -28.56 5.13 -7.84
N VAL A 627 -28.97 4.62 -9.01
CA VAL A 627 -29.30 3.21 -9.19
C VAL A 627 -28.20 2.51 -9.98
N PHE A 628 -27.50 1.56 -9.36
CA PHE A 628 -26.43 0.79 -10.00
C PHE A 628 -26.95 -0.48 -10.67
N GLN A 629 -27.97 -1.11 -10.08
CA GLN A 629 -28.66 -2.26 -10.66
C GLN A 629 -30.11 -2.30 -10.18
N TYR A 630 -30.99 -2.92 -10.96
CA TYR A 630 -32.32 -3.30 -10.47
C TYR A 630 -32.28 -4.70 -9.88
N ALA A 631 -32.81 -4.86 -8.67
CA ALA A 631 -32.89 -6.14 -7.98
C ALA A 631 -34.36 -6.49 -7.65
N GLY A 632 -34.82 -7.68 -8.07
CA GLY A 632 -36.18 -8.15 -7.79
C GLY A 632 -37.27 -7.17 -8.22
N ARG A 633 -38.18 -6.82 -7.28
CA ARG A 633 -39.32 -5.91 -7.52
C ARG A 633 -38.97 -4.42 -7.47
N SER A 634 -37.72 -4.08 -7.13
CA SER A 634 -37.30 -2.68 -7.00
C SER A 634 -37.37 -1.87 -8.31
N LYS A 635 -37.37 -2.54 -9.47
CA LYS A 635 -37.42 -1.86 -10.78
C LYS A 635 -38.65 -0.98 -10.93
N ASP A 636 -39.82 -1.52 -10.61
CA ASP A 636 -41.09 -0.79 -10.79
C ASP A 636 -41.17 0.37 -9.80
N ALA A 637 -40.71 0.17 -8.56
CA ALA A 637 -40.70 1.19 -7.53
C ALA A 637 -39.63 2.29 -7.74
N LEU A 638 -38.43 1.96 -8.26
CA LEU A 638 -37.32 2.92 -8.45
C LEU A 638 -37.30 3.58 -9.82
N SER A 639 -37.82 2.95 -10.87
CA SER A 639 -37.75 3.52 -12.23
C SER A 639 -38.29 4.95 -12.35
N PRO A 640 -39.37 5.37 -11.64
CA PRO A 640 -39.83 6.76 -11.70
C PRO A 640 -38.87 7.77 -11.07
N PHE A 641 -37.99 7.30 -10.18
CA PHE A 641 -37.09 8.10 -9.34
C PHE A 641 -35.61 7.96 -9.70
N CYS A 642 -35.27 7.14 -10.70
CA CYS A 642 -33.90 6.91 -11.14
C CYS A 642 -33.24 8.24 -11.55
N ASN A 643 -32.11 8.59 -10.89
CA ASN A 643 -31.40 9.87 -11.03
C ASN A 643 -32.23 11.12 -10.68
N LYS A 644 -33.28 10.99 -9.86
CA LYS A 644 -34.05 12.11 -9.31
C LYS A 644 -33.81 12.24 -7.80
N PRO A 645 -34.08 13.42 -7.20
CA PRO A 645 -34.06 13.59 -5.76
C PRO A 645 -35.02 12.59 -5.06
N ALA A 646 -34.57 12.01 -3.96
CA ALA A 646 -35.40 11.23 -3.05
C ALA A 646 -36.44 12.13 -2.36
N TYR A 647 -37.53 11.55 -1.87
CA TYR A 647 -38.52 12.28 -1.08
C TYR A 647 -37.92 12.98 0.15
N LEU A 648 -36.82 12.44 0.70
CA LEU A 648 -35.97 13.07 1.73
C LEU A 648 -35.62 14.53 1.45
N CYS A 649 -35.49 14.97 0.19
CA CYS A 649 -35.20 16.38 -0.11
C CYS A 649 -36.35 17.35 0.28
N HIS A 650 -37.54 16.83 0.60
CA HIS A 650 -38.71 17.60 1.04
C HIS A 650 -38.97 17.52 2.54
N VAL A 651 -38.14 16.80 3.29
CA VAL A 651 -38.31 16.55 4.72
C VAL A 651 -37.07 17.05 5.47
N PRO A 652 -37.21 17.66 6.65
CA PRO A 652 -36.05 17.99 7.47
C PRO A 652 -35.27 16.72 7.87
N VAL A 653 -34.03 16.58 7.38
CA VAL A 653 -33.11 15.48 7.72
C VAL A 653 -32.06 16.00 8.70
N CYS A 654 -31.94 15.38 9.86
CA CYS A 654 -30.92 15.77 10.84
C CYS A 654 -29.51 15.40 10.36
N ASP A 655 -28.50 16.15 10.82
CA ASP A 655 -27.10 15.96 10.40
C ASP A 655 -26.60 14.53 10.64
N ALA A 656 -27.01 13.90 11.74
CA ALA A 656 -26.65 12.52 12.05
C ALA A 656 -27.15 11.53 10.97
N MET A 657 -28.37 11.70 10.46
CA MET A 657 -28.91 10.84 9.39
C MET A 657 -28.17 11.04 8.08
N GLN A 658 -27.72 12.27 7.78
CA GLN A 658 -26.90 12.54 6.59
C GLN A 658 -25.56 11.79 6.64
N VAL A 659 -24.93 11.66 7.81
CA VAL A 659 -23.70 10.87 7.98
C VAL A 659 -23.95 9.41 7.58
N PHE A 660 -25.02 8.79 8.09
CA PHE A 660 -25.34 7.40 7.75
C PHE A 660 -25.70 7.21 6.27
N LEU A 661 -26.39 8.17 5.66
CA LEU A 661 -26.69 8.15 4.23
C LEU A 661 -25.41 8.27 3.39
N ARG A 662 -24.44 9.13 3.79
CA ARG A 662 -23.12 9.21 3.14
C ARG A 662 -22.38 7.88 3.23
N GLU A 663 -22.36 7.23 4.39
CA GLU A 663 -21.69 5.95 4.56
C GLU A 663 -22.34 4.81 3.77
N HIS A 664 -23.68 4.75 3.73
CA HIS A 664 -24.40 3.80 2.87
C HIS A 664 -24.08 4.06 1.39
N PHE A 665 -24.09 5.32 0.95
CA PHE A 665 -23.82 5.67 -0.43
C PHE A 665 -22.36 5.41 -0.82
N ARG A 666 -21.41 5.73 0.05
CA ARG A 666 -19.99 5.37 -0.04
C ARG A 666 -19.84 3.86 -0.25
N ARG A 667 -20.58 3.04 0.51
CA ARG A 667 -20.60 1.58 0.33
C ARG A 667 -21.17 1.15 -1.02
N CYS A 668 -22.25 1.78 -1.48
CA CYS A 668 -22.80 1.50 -2.80
C CYS A 668 -21.79 1.72 -3.93
N ILE A 669 -21.03 2.82 -3.86
CA ILE A 669 -19.96 3.09 -4.81
C ILE A 669 -18.89 1.98 -4.71
N LEU A 670 -18.40 1.67 -3.51
CA LEU A 670 -17.39 0.62 -3.33
C LEU A 670 -17.84 -0.73 -3.92
N VAL A 671 -19.06 -1.17 -3.64
CA VAL A 671 -19.58 -2.48 -4.06
C VAL A 671 -19.87 -2.51 -5.57
N LYS A 672 -20.53 -1.48 -6.11
CA LYS A 672 -21.11 -1.51 -7.46
C LYS A 672 -20.32 -0.74 -8.52
N PHE A 673 -19.47 0.21 -8.16
CA PHE A 673 -18.54 0.85 -9.11
C PHE A 673 -17.27 0.01 -9.29
N ARG A 674 -16.66 -0.45 -8.19
CA ARG A 674 -15.31 -1.03 -8.26
C ARG A 674 -15.25 -2.44 -8.83
N GLY A 675 -14.04 -2.77 -9.29
CA GLY A 675 -13.69 -4.08 -9.78
C GLY A 675 -14.36 -4.38 -11.11
N GLY A 676 -14.67 -5.64 -11.35
CA GLY A 676 -15.24 -6.10 -12.60
C GLY A 676 -14.21 -6.38 -13.70
N ASP A 677 -12.92 -6.35 -13.34
CA ASP A 677 -11.81 -6.82 -14.17
C ASP A 677 -11.93 -8.33 -14.36
N ILE A 678 -11.63 -8.81 -15.56
CA ILE A 678 -11.68 -10.23 -15.89
C ILE A 678 -10.75 -11.08 -15.02
N LEU A 679 -9.70 -10.48 -14.46
CA LEU A 679 -8.80 -11.09 -13.49
C LEU A 679 -9.50 -11.48 -12.16
N GLU A 680 -10.69 -10.93 -11.87
CA GLU A 680 -11.52 -11.42 -10.75
C GLU A 680 -12.07 -12.83 -11.01
N ASP A 681 -12.35 -13.17 -12.27
CA ASP A 681 -12.84 -14.51 -12.65
C ASP A 681 -11.69 -15.48 -12.97
N TYR A 682 -10.56 -14.95 -13.42
CA TYR A 682 -9.35 -15.69 -13.74
C TYR A 682 -8.17 -15.10 -12.94
N PRO A 683 -8.06 -15.40 -11.65
CA PRO A 683 -6.92 -14.96 -10.86
C PRO A 683 -5.63 -15.57 -11.42
N SER A 684 -4.49 -14.98 -11.09
CA SER A 684 -3.18 -15.33 -11.66
C SER A 684 -2.85 -16.82 -11.52
N GLU A 685 -3.25 -17.47 -10.43
CA GLU A 685 -3.01 -18.90 -10.20
C GLU A 685 -3.79 -19.76 -11.19
N VAL A 686 -5.01 -19.34 -11.55
CA VAL A 686 -5.84 -20.02 -12.55
C VAL A 686 -5.26 -19.80 -13.94
N ILE A 687 -4.76 -18.61 -14.24
CA ILE A 687 -4.06 -18.32 -15.51
C ILE A 687 -2.81 -19.21 -15.63
N LEU A 688 -1.95 -19.18 -14.62
CA LEU A 688 -0.70 -19.96 -14.60
C LEU A 688 -0.97 -21.47 -14.64
N GLY A 689 -1.93 -21.96 -13.84
CA GLY A 689 -2.30 -23.37 -13.86
C GLY A 689 -2.91 -23.82 -15.20
N THR A 690 -3.63 -22.92 -15.90
CA THR A 690 -4.12 -23.20 -17.26
C THR A 690 -2.99 -23.21 -18.28
N MET A 691 -2.03 -22.27 -18.17
CA MET A 691 -0.84 -22.25 -19.04
C MET A 691 0.02 -23.50 -18.83
N GLU A 692 0.25 -23.90 -17.58
CA GLU A 692 0.96 -25.13 -17.21
C GLU A 692 0.26 -26.38 -17.76
N ALA A 693 -1.06 -26.48 -17.61
CA ALA A 693 -1.84 -27.59 -18.15
C ALA A 693 -1.80 -27.67 -19.70
N LEU A 694 -1.56 -26.54 -20.36
CA LEU A 694 -1.38 -26.45 -21.80
C LEU A 694 0.10 -26.58 -22.23
N CYS A 695 1.01 -26.78 -21.28
CA CYS A 695 2.47 -26.78 -21.45
C CYS A 695 2.98 -25.51 -22.15
N ILE A 696 2.48 -24.34 -21.72
CA ILE A 696 2.94 -23.03 -22.20
C ILE A 696 3.72 -22.33 -21.10
N GLY A 697 4.98 -22.02 -21.37
CA GLY A 697 5.87 -21.31 -20.46
C GLY A 697 7.29 -21.29 -21.00
N PRO A 698 8.19 -20.53 -20.35
CA PRO A 698 9.58 -20.43 -20.78
C PRO A 698 10.35 -21.76 -20.70
N ASP A 699 9.88 -22.70 -19.86
CA ASP A 699 10.55 -23.98 -19.59
C ASP A 699 10.05 -25.13 -20.48
N TYR A 700 9.01 -24.93 -21.29
CA TYR A 700 8.42 -25.97 -22.13
C TYR A 700 8.89 -25.86 -23.58
N TYR A 701 9.17 -27.01 -24.19
CA TYR A 701 9.51 -27.04 -25.62
C TYR A 701 8.24 -26.90 -26.47
N PRO A 702 8.33 -26.30 -27.68
CA PRO A 702 7.17 -26.14 -28.56
C PRO A 702 6.44 -27.44 -28.94
N ASP A 703 7.12 -28.59 -28.87
CA ASP A 703 6.55 -29.92 -29.12
C ASP A 703 5.83 -30.54 -27.90
N GLU A 704 5.98 -29.94 -26.72
CA GLU A 704 5.29 -30.35 -25.49
C GLU A 704 3.93 -29.66 -25.32
N VAL A 705 3.62 -28.65 -26.13
CA VAL A 705 2.35 -27.90 -26.10
C VAL A 705 1.17 -28.84 -26.28
N ALA A 706 0.15 -28.69 -25.42
CA ALA A 706 -1.04 -29.54 -25.45
C ALA A 706 -1.69 -29.54 -26.85
N PRO A 707 -2.18 -30.70 -27.34
CA PRO A 707 -2.83 -30.81 -28.65
C PRO A 707 -3.90 -29.73 -28.87
N LEU A 708 -4.00 -29.16 -30.08
CA LEU A 708 -4.96 -28.06 -30.37
C LEU A 708 -6.44 -28.46 -30.21
N ASN A 709 -6.74 -29.75 -30.07
CA ASN A 709 -8.07 -30.27 -29.77
C ASN A 709 -8.31 -30.46 -28.25
N ASP A 710 -7.37 -30.08 -27.39
CA ASP A 710 -7.56 -30.07 -25.94
C ASP A 710 -8.74 -29.14 -25.59
N PRO A 711 -9.69 -29.60 -24.76
CA PRO A 711 -10.87 -28.82 -24.41
C PRO A 711 -10.53 -27.49 -23.73
N LEU A 712 -9.38 -27.36 -23.06
CA LEU A 712 -8.97 -26.11 -22.42
C LEU A 712 -8.82 -24.97 -23.42
N TRP A 713 -8.34 -25.22 -24.65
CA TRP A 713 -8.26 -24.22 -25.72
C TRP A 713 -9.62 -23.62 -26.10
N SER A 714 -10.70 -24.37 -25.90
CA SER A 714 -12.06 -23.92 -26.21
C SER A 714 -12.68 -23.05 -25.11
N THR A 715 -12.05 -22.95 -23.94
CA THR A 715 -12.52 -22.08 -22.86
C THR A 715 -12.23 -20.60 -23.18
N PRO A 716 -12.92 -19.62 -22.55
CA PRO A 716 -12.61 -18.21 -22.75
C PRO A 716 -11.14 -17.86 -22.44
N LEU A 717 -10.61 -18.36 -21.32
CA LEU A 717 -9.21 -18.18 -20.94
C LEU A 717 -8.24 -18.90 -21.88
N GLY A 718 -8.54 -20.15 -22.28
CA GLY A 718 -7.70 -20.90 -23.21
C GLY A 718 -7.60 -20.23 -24.59
N ARG A 719 -8.67 -19.60 -25.07
CA ARG A 719 -8.60 -18.78 -26.31
C ARG A 719 -7.69 -17.57 -26.15
N GLU A 720 -7.74 -16.90 -25.00
CA GLU A 720 -6.87 -15.76 -24.72
C GLU A 720 -5.39 -16.17 -24.68
N ILE A 721 -5.10 -17.29 -24.01
CA ILE A 721 -3.77 -17.90 -23.95
C ILE A 721 -3.31 -18.33 -25.35
N PHE A 722 -4.19 -18.96 -26.13
CA PHE A 722 -3.89 -19.41 -27.49
C PHE A 722 -3.53 -18.24 -28.41
N GLU A 723 -4.30 -17.17 -28.40
CA GLU A 723 -4.01 -15.98 -29.21
C GLU A 723 -2.64 -15.36 -28.86
N ASP A 724 -2.30 -15.33 -27.59
CA ASP A 724 -1.01 -14.82 -27.11
C ASP A 724 0.16 -15.75 -27.52
N TYR A 725 -0.02 -17.06 -27.33
CA TYR A 725 0.92 -18.09 -27.77
C TYR A 725 1.18 -18.03 -29.29
N MET A 726 0.13 -17.85 -30.09
CA MET A 726 0.25 -17.76 -31.54
C MET A 726 1.00 -16.48 -31.97
N LYS A 727 0.78 -15.35 -31.28
CA LYS A 727 1.52 -14.10 -31.55
C LYS A 727 3.00 -14.23 -31.23
N THR A 728 3.35 -14.90 -30.14
CA THR A 728 4.74 -15.05 -29.71
C THR A 728 5.49 -16.12 -30.51
N THR A 729 4.81 -17.17 -30.97
CA THR A 729 5.43 -18.30 -31.68
C THR A 729 5.50 -18.11 -33.20
N ILE A 730 4.51 -17.44 -33.82
CA ILE A 730 4.39 -17.34 -35.28
C ILE A 730 5.04 -16.08 -35.85
N VAL A 731 5.42 -15.08 -35.06
CA VAL A 731 6.21 -13.96 -35.61
C VAL A 731 7.65 -14.47 -35.79
N PRO A 732 8.08 -14.85 -37.01
CA PRO A 732 9.44 -15.31 -37.19
C PRO A 732 10.37 -14.14 -36.87
N THR A 733 11.42 -14.41 -36.11
CA THR A 733 12.53 -13.49 -35.82
C THR A 733 13.32 -13.08 -37.09
N SER A 734 12.77 -13.29 -38.29
CA SER A 734 13.44 -13.22 -39.59
C SER A 734 13.32 -11.85 -40.28
N MET A 735 13.11 -10.75 -39.56
CA MET A 735 13.03 -9.40 -40.16
C MET A 735 13.94 -8.33 -39.51
N THR A 736 14.87 -8.74 -38.65
CA THR A 736 16.06 -7.93 -38.33
C THR A 736 17.30 -8.55 -38.94
N GLU A 737 17.22 -8.96 -40.20
CA GLU A 737 18.41 -8.99 -41.05
C GLU A 737 18.82 -7.53 -41.25
N SER A 738 19.85 -7.14 -40.51
CA SER A 738 20.65 -5.97 -40.80
C SER A 738 20.95 -5.97 -42.29
N SER A 739 20.41 -5.00 -43.02
CA SER A 739 20.93 -4.64 -44.32
C SER A 739 22.36 -4.16 -44.07
N ASP A 740 23.31 -5.08 -44.16
CA ASP A 740 24.71 -4.77 -44.36
C ASP A 740 24.77 -3.95 -45.67
N GLU A 741 24.73 -2.62 -45.53
CA GLU A 741 25.24 -1.73 -46.57
C GLU A 741 26.73 -2.03 -46.69
N GLU A 742 27.06 -2.96 -47.60
CA GLU A 742 28.37 -3.10 -48.20
C GLU A 742 28.80 -1.72 -48.74
N SER A 743 29.56 -0.99 -47.94
CA SER A 743 30.37 0.12 -48.41
C SER A 743 31.41 -0.43 -49.39
N ILE A 744 31.12 -0.27 -50.68
CA ILE A 744 32.10 -0.41 -51.75
C ILE A 744 33.18 0.64 -51.48
N GLY A 745 34.35 0.18 -51.03
CA GLY A 745 35.53 1.00 -50.86
C GLY A 745 36.06 1.44 -52.23
N ASP A 746 36.12 2.75 -52.43
CA ASP A 746 36.95 3.38 -53.45
C ASP A 746 38.44 3.29 -53.00
N GLU A 747 39.25 2.57 -53.77
CA GLU A 747 40.71 2.70 -53.76
C GLU A 747 41.12 4.11 -54.24
N PRO A 748 42.05 4.80 -53.58
CA PRO A 748 42.78 5.89 -54.20
C PRO A 748 44.08 5.37 -54.82
N ASP A 749 44.25 5.61 -56.12
CA ASP A 749 45.55 5.62 -56.78
C ASP A 749 46.51 6.58 -56.04
N GLY A 750 47.67 6.07 -55.61
CA GLY A 750 48.76 6.82 -55.00
C GLY A 750 49.96 5.97 -54.63
#